data_AF-D7JFW8-F1
#
_entry.id   AF-D7JFW8-F1
#
_cell.length_a   1.000
_cell.length_b   1.000
_cell.length_c   1.000
_cell.angle_alpha   90.00
_cell.angle_beta   90.00
_cell.angle_gamma   90.00
#
_symmetry.space_group_name_H-M   'P 1'
#
loop_
_entity.id
_entity.type
_entity.pdbx_description
1 polymer ?
#
loop_
_entity_poly.entity_id
_entity_poly.type
_entity_poly.pdbx_seq_one_letter_code
_entity_poly.pdbx_strand_id
1 'polypeptide(L)'
;MRKSNLLFWVILWLFAVGATAQTVKNPLSIVAEYNLKSDGTFEKGDVLSAFGNYFKWAEVKNLSLPQGYHVPTKEELVVISGLYPFDQTTQSPYPDLSWKIDKTGDETVTIFGKTMTLNAHYYGEGKYVCYALRFKGGDNRYLSAFRWEAIFTDDDTDKTKIKGLKVTCRLLGAEGLSVDVKDLAKQEYWDTGNAADVVRYFPAAGYGNYTDDGTVMDQNLRGRYWSCTPRNEQETGAWGFGFDADFVMVYPWVATSHYCLRCFKNETEEPDKPIPADATISMELSKTGVAMSMNMAGPQKIEVDFGDGKRKLIDLAATQGVIEGKSVGTEVKIYAADVTNFRASNQMIKVINFKDMEKLRTLELGFNKLTSLSLEAMPELEHLNVVSNRIAAIDLTKSPKLKYVSLSKNFNIASLDLSKSKALEQLYVATNSLTSLNLDNVPELRVLDLSGNTGIKSVDLSKIPLLEEYFGIKTSIAEIDITQNTRLRRLNVSSNASLKSVKFSSLSNLQSCYISKTVLPKAQLDAFLAALPDVNNLKVYANERIWKKQLEVAEIPDVKAGTVELKGARDKGWKIDVLDEAWSVTPKNPCLVLTTAIEIGKDITLKVDNFYDPFWVDWGKWWSSFLQQKPYKIVHAVRQPEIKYYSRGLMTLDCSNQKITKMSLPNNDQTYAVNASDNELTEFVVSRVNSLVTIDLRNNKLSEESLNALYDSLRTLNDIVYPFETLQQKTFPQDENFGRIFVSGNPGAQKSKGYIAEQKGYRLDVVTDAEEVVADEAALCLYPNPAVGSVELRGVSPGDMIRIYTPSGTLVYKREALCPTQNIDIANLTSGVYIVRVGNAAVKLVVK
;
A
#
# COMPACT_ATOMS: atom_id res chain seq x y z
N MET A 1 35.74 23.46 28.65
CA MET A 1 34.80 22.43 29.17
C MET A 1 33.53 22.43 28.33
N ARG A 2 33.28 21.30 27.65
CA ARG A 2 32.00 20.75 27.16
C ARG A 2 31.17 21.55 26.14
N LYS A 3 31.65 21.53 24.89
CA LYS A 3 30.83 21.31 23.68
C LYS A 3 31.13 19.88 23.16
N SER A 4 30.50 18.88 23.77
CA SER A 4 30.43 17.50 23.27
C SER A 4 29.44 16.78 24.20
N ASN A 5 28.19 16.57 23.76
CA ASN A 5 27.23 15.57 24.30
C ASN A 5 25.78 15.72 23.79
N LEU A 6 25.47 16.61 22.84
CA LEU A 6 24.10 16.71 22.30
C LEU A 6 23.93 16.24 20.84
N LEU A 7 25.01 15.81 20.17
CA LEU A 7 24.96 15.31 18.79
C LEU A 7 24.79 13.78 18.70
N PHE A 8 24.64 13.08 19.83
CA PHE A 8 24.58 11.60 19.87
C PHE A 8 23.17 11.01 20.07
N TRP A 9 22.14 11.85 20.19
CA TRP A 9 20.74 11.39 20.35
C TRP A 9 19.79 11.77 19.20
N VAL A 10 20.29 12.44 18.15
CA VAL A 10 19.47 12.87 17.01
C VAL A 10 19.76 12.09 15.72
N ILE A 11 20.80 11.25 15.68
CA ILE A 11 21.13 10.38 14.55
C ILE A 11 20.44 9.00 14.65
N LEU A 12 19.79 8.68 15.78
CA LEU A 12 19.10 7.40 16.00
C LEU A 12 17.60 7.40 15.64
N TRP A 13 17.09 8.45 15.00
CA TRP A 13 15.69 8.51 14.54
C TRP A 13 15.51 8.77 13.03
N LEU A 14 16.60 8.73 12.24
CA LEU A 14 16.57 8.94 10.78
C LEU A 14 16.91 7.69 9.94
N PHE A 15 16.75 6.48 10.51
CA PHE A 15 16.75 5.21 9.76
C PHE A 15 15.53 4.32 10.10
N ALA A 16 14.34 4.91 10.28
CA ALA A 16 13.12 4.15 10.58
C ALA A 16 11.93 4.46 9.65
N VAL A 17 12.18 4.89 8.41
CA VAL A 17 11.17 4.82 7.33
C VAL A 17 11.86 4.34 6.06
N GLY A 18 11.96 3.02 5.98
CA GLY A 18 12.59 2.28 4.88
C GLY A 18 12.62 0.78 5.17
N ALA A 19 11.60 0.26 5.82
CA ALA A 19 11.30 -1.16 5.86
C ALA A 19 9.80 -1.26 6.06
N THR A 20 9.10 -1.85 5.10
CA THR A 20 7.89 -2.59 5.42
C THR A 20 8.18 -3.35 6.71
N ALA A 21 7.31 -3.25 7.72
CA ALA A 21 7.41 -4.14 8.88
C ALA A 21 7.17 -5.55 8.34
N GLN A 22 8.24 -6.20 7.88
CA GLN A 22 8.23 -7.56 7.42
C GLN A 22 7.72 -8.35 8.61
N THR A 23 6.58 -9.03 8.45
CA THR A 23 6.03 -9.90 9.48
C THR A 23 7.15 -10.83 9.94
N VAL A 24 7.43 -10.85 11.24
CA VAL A 24 8.50 -11.69 11.79
C VAL A 24 8.08 -13.13 11.54
N LYS A 25 8.80 -13.81 10.64
CA LYS A 25 8.57 -15.21 10.28
C LYS A 25 9.57 -16.10 11.01
N ASN A 26 9.14 -17.33 11.28
CA ASN A 26 10.01 -18.37 11.84
C ASN A 26 11.20 -18.62 10.89
N PRO A 27 12.46 -18.57 11.35
CA PRO A 27 13.62 -18.72 10.48
C PRO A 27 13.62 -20.01 9.67
N LEU A 28 13.18 -21.15 10.23
CA LEU A 28 13.14 -22.43 9.53
C LEU A 28 12.11 -22.44 8.38
N SER A 29 11.21 -21.45 8.30
CA SER A 29 10.25 -21.35 7.19
C SER A 29 10.92 -21.05 5.86
N ILE A 30 12.13 -20.46 5.85
CA ILE A 30 12.88 -20.25 4.59
C ILE A 30 13.30 -21.57 3.96
N VAL A 31 13.38 -22.64 4.77
CA VAL A 31 13.72 -23.96 4.31
C VAL A 31 12.45 -24.63 3.80
N ALA A 32 12.50 -25.05 2.55
CA ALA A 32 11.49 -25.85 1.86
C ALA A 32 10.94 -27.03 2.67
N GLU A 33 9.67 -27.39 2.41
CA GLU A 33 9.08 -28.64 2.91
C GLU A 33 9.59 -29.86 2.13
N TYR A 34 9.71 -30.99 2.82
CA TYR A 34 10.13 -32.26 2.26
C TYR A 34 8.96 -33.27 2.27
N ASN A 35 8.92 -34.16 1.27
CA ASN A 35 7.87 -35.15 1.04
C ASN A 35 7.83 -36.29 2.09
N LEU A 36 7.65 -35.95 3.36
CA LEU A 36 7.42 -36.91 4.44
C LEU A 36 6.03 -36.67 5.02
N LYS A 37 5.23 -37.73 5.05
CA LYS A 37 3.95 -37.73 5.75
C LYS A 37 4.19 -37.58 7.25
N SER A 38 3.14 -37.19 7.98
CA SER A 38 3.16 -37.04 9.43
C SER A 38 3.57 -38.31 10.19
N ASP A 39 3.48 -39.48 9.56
CA ASP A 39 3.90 -40.78 10.10
C ASP A 39 5.38 -41.14 9.80
N GLY A 40 6.14 -40.25 9.17
CA GLY A 40 7.52 -40.49 8.81
C GLY A 40 7.71 -41.40 7.59
N THR A 41 6.65 -41.66 6.82
CA THR A 41 6.73 -42.36 5.52
C THR A 41 6.77 -41.38 4.36
N PHE A 42 7.43 -41.78 3.28
CA PHE A 42 7.41 -41.01 2.04
C PHE A 42 6.04 -41.07 1.33
N GLU A 43 5.74 -40.10 0.48
CA GLU A 43 4.71 -40.32 -0.54
C GLU A 43 5.09 -41.52 -1.42
N LYS A 44 4.08 -42.29 -1.83
CA LYS A 44 4.27 -43.59 -2.50
C LYS A 44 5.02 -43.37 -3.83
N GLY A 45 6.32 -43.72 -3.90
CA GLY A 45 7.17 -43.55 -5.08
C GLY A 45 8.58 -42.98 -4.80
N ASP A 46 8.83 -42.47 -3.59
CA ASP A 46 10.02 -41.66 -3.29
C ASP A 46 11.30 -42.40 -2.91
N VAL A 47 11.35 -43.72 -3.08
CA VAL A 47 12.67 -44.43 -3.10
C VAL A 47 13.44 -44.04 -4.37
N LEU A 48 12.74 -43.57 -5.41
CA LEU A 48 13.28 -43.08 -6.67
C LEU A 48 12.29 -42.07 -7.28
N SER A 49 12.08 -40.93 -6.64
CA SER A 49 11.47 -39.81 -7.36
C SER A 49 12.42 -39.43 -8.51
N ALA A 50 11.89 -39.09 -9.69
CA ALA A 50 12.70 -38.72 -10.85
C ALA A 50 13.60 -37.48 -10.63
N PHE A 51 13.58 -36.86 -9.44
CA PHE A 51 14.17 -35.55 -9.13
C PHE A 51 15.03 -35.53 -7.86
N GLY A 52 15.17 -36.67 -7.17
CA GLY A 52 16.19 -36.91 -6.15
C GLY A 52 17.22 -37.89 -6.71
N ASN A 53 18.15 -37.40 -7.52
CA ASN A 53 19.16 -38.24 -8.18
C ASN A 53 20.58 -37.74 -7.86
N TYR A 54 21.56 -38.54 -8.23
CA TYR A 54 22.97 -38.21 -8.13
C TYR A 54 23.40 -37.46 -9.37
N PHE A 55 23.78 -36.20 -9.22
CA PHE A 55 24.18 -35.33 -10.34
C PHE A 55 25.60 -34.83 -10.17
N LYS A 56 26.28 -34.53 -11.29
CA LYS A 56 27.58 -33.85 -11.21
C LYS A 56 27.40 -32.35 -11.03
N TRP A 57 28.28 -31.70 -10.27
CA TRP A 57 28.25 -30.24 -10.07
C TRP A 57 28.23 -29.47 -11.40
N ALA A 58 29.02 -29.91 -12.38
CA ALA A 58 29.07 -29.32 -13.71
C ALA A 58 27.72 -29.34 -14.46
N GLU A 59 26.80 -30.23 -14.05
CA GLU A 59 25.49 -30.42 -14.65
C GLU A 59 24.39 -29.59 -13.96
N VAL A 60 24.66 -28.98 -12.80
CA VAL A 60 23.66 -28.22 -12.01
C VAL A 60 22.99 -27.13 -12.85
N LYS A 61 23.76 -26.42 -13.68
CA LYS A 61 23.27 -25.37 -14.59
C LYS A 61 22.37 -25.88 -15.72
N ASN A 62 22.39 -27.18 -15.98
CA ASN A 62 21.60 -27.83 -17.03
C ASN A 62 20.44 -28.66 -16.45
N LEU A 63 20.20 -28.61 -15.14
CA LEU A 63 19.10 -29.32 -14.51
C LEU A 63 17.77 -28.70 -14.90
N SER A 64 16.85 -29.55 -15.38
CA SER A 64 15.44 -29.19 -15.53
C SER A 64 14.72 -29.56 -14.24
N LEU A 65 14.23 -28.56 -13.50
CA LEU A 65 13.47 -28.77 -12.25
C LEU A 65 11.98 -28.64 -12.51
N PRO A 66 11.12 -29.45 -11.84
CA PRO A 66 9.69 -29.23 -11.85
C PRO A 66 9.32 -27.83 -11.33
N GLN A 67 8.21 -27.27 -11.81
CA GLN A 67 7.68 -26.01 -11.29
C GLN A 67 7.45 -26.13 -9.78
N GLY A 68 7.95 -25.14 -9.03
CA GLY A 68 7.84 -25.13 -7.58
C GLY A 68 8.95 -25.90 -6.84
N TYR A 69 10.06 -26.24 -7.51
CA TYR A 69 11.25 -26.80 -6.87
C TYR A 69 12.50 -26.00 -7.23
N HIS A 70 13.47 -25.96 -6.32
CA HIS A 70 14.80 -25.38 -6.53
C HIS A 70 15.88 -26.24 -5.86
N VAL A 71 17.14 -26.03 -6.25
CA VAL A 71 18.29 -26.60 -5.54
C VAL A 71 18.58 -25.70 -4.34
N PRO A 72 18.74 -26.23 -3.11
CA PRO A 72 18.96 -25.38 -1.94
C PRO A 72 20.13 -24.42 -2.12
N THR A 73 20.09 -23.27 -1.48
CA THR A 73 21.22 -22.35 -1.35
C THR A 73 22.01 -22.65 -0.07
N LYS A 74 23.27 -22.19 0.01
CA LYS A 74 24.06 -22.25 1.26
C LYS A 74 23.30 -21.59 2.40
N GLU A 75 22.64 -20.47 2.12
CA GLU A 75 21.88 -19.68 3.08
C GLU A 75 20.76 -20.51 3.72
N GLU A 76 20.03 -21.28 2.92
CA GLU A 76 19.01 -22.20 3.43
C GLU A 76 19.61 -23.34 4.25
N LEU A 77 20.74 -23.92 3.81
CA LEU A 77 21.41 -24.99 4.55
C LEU A 77 21.87 -24.53 5.95
N VAL A 78 22.44 -23.32 6.06
CA VAL A 78 22.94 -22.76 7.33
C VAL A 78 21.80 -22.44 8.31
N VAL A 79 20.57 -22.24 7.82
CA VAL A 79 19.41 -22.16 8.71
C VAL A 79 19.06 -23.52 9.32
N ILE A 80 19.26 -24.63 8.60
CA ILE A 80 19.02 -25.98 9.13
C ILE A 80 20.01 -26.32 10.25
N SER A 81 21.29 -25.99 10.07
CA SER A 81 22.34 -26.30 11.04
C SER A 81 23.54 -25.35 10.98
N GLY A 82 24.32 -25.29 12.06
CA GLY A 82 25.55 -24.52 12.15
C GLY A 82 26.65 -25.03 11.21
N LEU A 83 27.61 -24.15 10.93
CA LEU A 83 28.74 -24.42 10.05
C LEU A 83 29.84 -25.20 10.78
N TYR A 84 30.40 -26.22 10.13
CA TYR A 84 31.68 -26.83 10.51
C TYR A 84 32.82 -26.23 9.68
N PRO A 85 33.77 -25.47 10.28
CA PRO A 85 34.94 -24.94 9.56
C PRO A 85 36.11 -25.94 9.50
N PHE A 86 36.84 -25.93 8.37
CA PHE A 86 37.93 -26.88 8.04
C PHE A 86 39.17 -26.76 8.94
N ASP A 87 39.46 -25.57 9.45
CA ASP A 87 40.68 -25.27 10.21
C ASP A 87 40.53 -25.47 11.73
N GLN A 88 39.32 -25.80 12.20
CA GLN A 88 38.95 -25.89 13.62
C GLN A 88 39.27 -24.62 14.45
N THR A 89 39.62 -23.49 13.82
CA THR A 89 40.06 -22.27 14.54
C THR A 89 38.89 -21.38 14.97
N THR A 90 37.73 -21.51 14.31
CA THR A 90 36.51 -20.77 14.64
C THR A 90 35.44 -21.73 15.16
N GLN A 91 34.98 -21.49 16.38
CA GLN A 91 34.16 -22.42 17.17
C GLN A 91 32.66 -22.38 16.83
N SER A 92 32.24 -22.20 15.57
CA SER A 92 30.80 -22.19 15.26
C SER A 92 30.20 -23.53 15.72
N PRO A 93 29.25 -23.52 16.67
CA PRO A 93 28.72 -24.76 17.21
C PRO A 93 27.73 -25.38 16.23
N TYR A 94 27.66 -26.71 16.20
CA TYR A 94 26.71 -27.48 15.39
C TYR A 94 26.09 -28.58 16.27
N PRO A 95 24.88 -29.08 15.95
CA PRO A 95 24.24 -30.16 16.68
C PRO A 95 25.07 -31.46 16.64
N ASP A 96 25.41 -31.93 17.84
CA ASP A 96 25.83 -33.30 18.11
C ASP A 96 24.66 -34.00 18.81
N LEU A 97 24.19 -35.09 18.21
CA LEU A 97 23.00 -35.81 18.65
C LEU A 97 23.37 -36.93 19.65
N SER A 98 24.50 -37.62 19.44
CA SER A 98 24.84 -38.84 20.19
C SER A 98 25.79 -38.61 21.37
N TRP A 99 26.39 -37.43 21.48
CA TRP A 99 27.23 -37.04 22.62
C TRP A 99 26.66 -35.90 23.46
N LYS A 100 27.26 -35.72 24.65
CA LYS A 100 26.97 -34.58 25.49
C LYS A 100 27.60 -33.33 24.90
N ILE A 101 26.78 -32.31 24.66
CA ILE A 101 27.22 -30.99 24.20
C ILE A 101 26.56 -29.91 25.06
N ASP A 102 27.33 -28.91 25.46
CA ASP A 102 26.86 -27.67 26.12
C ASP A 102 27.81 -26.56 25.65
N LYS A 103 27.52 -25.99 24.48
CA LYS A 103 28.47 -25.12 23.78
C LYS A 103 27.78 -23.89 23.21
N THR A 104 28.38 -22.73 23.43
CA THR A 104 27.98 -21.47 22.81
C THR A 104 28.96 -21.04 21.73
N GLY A 105 28.50 -20.30 20.74
CA GLY A 105 29.35 -19.66 19.75
C GLY A 105 28.55 -18.88 18.73
N ASP A 106 29.24 -18.13 17.89
CA ASP A 106 28.60 -17.26 16.90
C ASP A 106 28.46 -17.96 15.54
N GLU A 107 27.36 -17.67 14.85
CA GLU A 107 27.00 -18.18 13.53
C GLU A 107 26.70 -17.01 12.59
N THR A 108 27.26 -17.06 11.38
CA THR A 108 26.91 -16.11 10.32
C THR A 108 25.83 -16.73 9.43
N VAL A 109 24.64 -16.13 9.44
CA VAL A 109 23.45 -16.64 8.75
C VAL A 109 22.78 -15.52 7.94
N THR A 110 22.20 -15.88 6.78
CA THR A 110 21.35 -14.97 6.00
C THR A 110 19.89 -15.37 6.18
N ILE A 111 19.11 -14.54 6.85
CA ILE A 111 17.68 -14.77 7.10
C ILE A 111 16.88 -13.68 6.39
N PHE A 112 15.92 -14.06 5.56
CA PHE A 112 15.06 -13.15 4.79
C PHE A 112 15.83 -12.05 4.01
N GLY A 113 16.97 -12.42 3.42
CA GLY A 113 17.81 -11.53 2.62
C GLY A 113 18.78 -10.66 3.42
N LYS A 114 18.89 -10.84 4.74
CA LYS A 114 19.83 -10.10 5.59
C LYS A 114 20.84 -11.03 6.25
N THR A 115 22.12 -10.82 5.98
CA THR A 115 23.23 -11.54 6.62
C THR A 115 23.56 -10.91 7.98
N MET A 116 23.65 -11.75 9.00
CA MET A 116 23.95 -11.34 10.38
C MET A 116 24.83 -12.39 11.07
N THR A 117 25.66 -11.94 12.00
CA THR A 117 26.38 -12.82 12.94
C THR A 117 25.61 -12.83 14.27
N LEU A 118 25.15 -14.01 14.68
CA LEU A 118 24.29 -14.19 15.84
C LEU A 118 24.83 -15.31 16.72
N ASN A 119 24.59 -15.22 18.01
CA ASN A 119 24.98 -16.24 18.97
C ASN A 119 24.02 -17.43 18.96
N ALA A 120 24.58 -18.62 19.17
CA ALA A 120 23.88 -19.87 19.37
C ALA A 120 24.39 -20.58 20.63
N HIS A 121 23.48 -21.29 21.31
CA HIS A 121 23.79 -22.16 22.44
C HIS A 121 23.19 -23.54 22.17
N TYR A 122 24.05 -24.55 22.01
CA TYR A 122 23.69 -25.95 21.76
C TYR A 122 23.78 -26.78 23.03
N TYR A 123 22.80 -27.65 23.23
CA TYR A 123 22.70 -28.55 24.37
C TYR A 123 22.21 -29.94 23.95
N GLY A 124 22.88 -30.99 24.40
CA GLY A 124 22.52 -32.38 24.12
C GLY A 124 23.02 -33.30 25.24
N GLU A 125 22.27 -34.38 25.50
CA GLU A 125 22.58 -35.33 26.57
C GLU A 125 23.18 -36.66 26.07
N GLY A 126 23.44 -36.77 24.77
CA GLY A 126 23.85 -38.03 24.13
C GLY A 126 22.72 -39.05 23.98
N LYS A 127 21.51 -38.57 23.63
CA LYS A 127 20.31 -39.40 23.45
C LYS A 127 19.75 -39.31 22.03
N TYR A 128 20.60 -39.01 21.05
CA TYR A 128 20.24 -38.86 19.64
C TYR A 128 19.28 -37.70 19.37
N VAL A 129 19.31 -36.70 20.27
CA VAL A 129 18.54 -35.46 20.19
C VAL A 129 19.43 -34.32 20.68
N CYS A 130 19.42 -33.21 19.93
CA CYS A 130 20.10 -31.98 20.31
C CYS A 130 19.12 -30.81 20.28
N TYR A 131 19.34 -29.85 21.18
CA TYR A 131 18.53 -28.65 21.33
C TYR A 131 19.42 -27.42 21.18
N ALA A 132 18.85 -26.31 20.71
CA ALA A 132 19.59 -25.06 20.72
C ALA A 132 18.71 -23.84 20.86
N LEU A 133 19.25 -22.80 21.48
CA LEU A 133 18.79 -21.43 21.29
C LEU A 133 19.68 -20.81 20.22
N ARG A 134 19.14 -20.61 19.02
CA ARG A 134 19.87 -20.02 17.89
C ARG A 134 19.38 -18.61 17.60
N PHE A 135 20.23 -17.87 16.91
CA PHE A 135 19.93 -16.54 16.38
C PHE A 135 19.71 -15.49 17.48
N LYS A 136 20.41 -15.62 18.60
CA LYS A 136 20.45 -14.65 19.70
C LYS A 136 21.37 -13.48 19.33
N GLY A 137 20.92 -12.24 19.46
CA GLY A 137 21.71 -11.05 19.11
C GLY A 137 20.92 -10.04 18.27
N GLY A 138 21.50 -8.85 18.09
CA GLY A 138 20.79 -7.72 17.49
C GLY A 138 19.60 -7.29 18.36
N ASP A 139 18.40 -7.25 17.79
CA ASP A 139 17.15 -6.99 18.52
C ASP A 139 16.39 -8.27 18.91
N ASN A 140 17.02 -9.44 18.73
CA ASN A 140 16.48 -10.76 19.08
C ASN A 140 15.17 -11.13 18.37
N ARG A 141 14.80 -10.43 17.29
CA ARG A 141 13.55 -10.74 16.56
C ARG A 141 13.52 -12.14 15.96
N TYR A 142 14.68 -12.78 15.76
CA TYR A 142 14.80 -14.14 15.20
C TYR A 142 15.24 -15.19 16.23
N LEU A 143 15.37 -14.82 17.51
CA LEU A 143 15.73 -15.76 18.56
C LEU A 143 14.75 -16.93 18.55
N SER A 144 15.28 -18.15 18.37
CA SER A 144 14.46 -19.33 18.13
C SER A 144 15.01 -20.55 18.86
N ALA A 145 14.11 -21.38 19.39
CA ALA A 145 14.44 -22.70 19.92
C ALA A 145 14.43 -23.73 18.79
N PHE A 146 15.50 -24.52 18.69
CA PHE A 146 15.63 -25.62 17.75
C PHE A 146 15.72 -26.97 18.47
N ARG A 147 15.23 -28.02 17.80
CA ARG A 147 15.34 -29.42 18.21
C ARG A 147 15.64 -30.28 16.98
N TRP A 148 16.72 -31.05 17.03
CA TRP A 148 17.09 -32.03 16.01
C TRP A 148 16.92 -33.44 16.57
N GLU A 149 16.24 -34.31 15.84
CA GLU A 149 15.95 -35.69 16.25
C GLU A 149 16.35 -36.66 15.12
N ALA A 150 17.22 -37.61 15.43
CA ALA A 150 17.49 -38.73 14.54
C ALA A 150 16.27 -39.66 14.49
N ILE A 151 15.86 -40.03 13.28
CA ILE A 151 14.77 -40.98 13.05
C ILE A 151 15.40 -42.30 12.62
N PHE A 152 15.40 -43.31 13.49
CA PHE A 152 15.98 -44.62 13.21
C PHE A 152 15.09 -45.49 12.33
N THR A 153 15.69 -46.43 11.60
CA THR A 153 14.93 -47.48 10.91
C THR A 153 14.32 -48.44 11.93
N ASP A 154 13.19 -49.05 11.59
CA ASP A 154 12.42 -49.87 12.55
C ASP A 154 13.17 -51.16 12.97
N ASP A 155 14.20 -51.57 12.20
CA ASP A 155 15.06 -52.74 12.43
C ASP A 155 16.37 -52.42 13.18
N ASP A 156 16.66 -51.15 13.48
CA ASP A 156 17.96 -50.73 14.02
C ASP A 156 18.00 -50.68 15.54
N THR A 157 18.56 -51.73 16.12
CA THR A 157 18.73 -51.88 17.58
C THR A 157 19.98 -51.16 18.11
N ASP A 158 20.98 -50.92 17.25
CA ASP A 158 22.27 -50.33 17.62
C ASP A 158 22.34 -48.80 17.39
N LYS A 159 21.26 -48.19 16.88
CA LYS A 159 21.16 -46.75 16.58
C LYS A 159 22.26 -46.25 15.64
N THR A 160 22.52 -47.03 14.59
CA THR A 160 23.51 -46.76 13.54
C THR A 160 22.89 -46.48 12.17
N LYS A 161 21.58 -46.71 12.01
CA LYS A 161 20.84 -46.58 10.76
C LYS A 161 19.67 -45.62 10.94
N ILE A 162 19.77 -44.44 10.32
CA ILE A 162 18.68 -43.46 10.32
C ILE A 162 17.91 -43.47 8.99
N LYS A 163 16.58 -43.44 9.06
CA LYS A 163 15.70 -43.16 7.90
C LYS A 163 15.60 -41.67 7.61
N GLY A 164 15.92 -40.80 8.58
CA GLY A 164 15.93 -39.36 8.38
C GLY A 164 16.25 -38.55 9.63
N LEU A 165 16.13 -37.24 9.49
CA LEU A 165 16.32 -36.23 10.52
C LEU A 165 15.05 -35.38 10.62
N LYS A 166 14.53 -35.18 11.83
CA LYS A 166 13.48 -34.21 12.11
C LYS A 166 14.07 -32.96 12.74
N VAL A 167 13.69 -31.79 12.24
CA VAL A 167 14.12 -30.49 12.76
C VAL A 167 12.87 -29.68 13.10
N THR A 168 12.72 -29.31 14.36
CA THR A 168 11.66 -28.44 14.85
C THR A 168 12.25 -27.10 15.24
N CYS A 169 11.61 -26.01 14.83
CA CYS A 169 11.98 -24.65 15.19
C CYS A 169 10.77 -23.88 15.73
N ARG A 170 10.93 -23.26 16.90
CA ARG A 170 9.97 -22.36 17.53
C ARG A 170 10.54 -20.96 17.58
N LEU A 171 9.86 -20.00 16.97
CA LEU A 171 10.21 -18.58 17.08
C LEU A 171 9.86 -18.07 18.48
N LEU A 172 10.85 -17.51 19.19
CA LEU A 172 10.67 -16.96 20.53
C LEU A 172 10.66 -15.42 20.53
N GLY A 173 11.42 -14.81 19.62
CA GLY A 173 11.61 -13.36 19.60
C GLY A 173 12.29 -12.84 20.88
N ALA A 174 12.15 -11.54 21.15
CA ALA A 174 12.77 -10.90 22.31
C ALA A 174 12.29 -11.47 23.67
N GLU A 175 11.07 -12.01 23.75
CA GLU A 175 10.53 -12.63 24.96
C GLU A 175 11.29 -13.90 25.37
N GLY A 176 11.89 -14.59 24.38
CA GLY A 176 12.71 -15.78 24.59
C GLY A 176 14.06 -15.58 25.28
N LEU A 177 14.45 -14.32 25.57
CA LEU A 177 15.76 -14.02 26.16
C LEU A 177 15.99 -14.65 27.54
N SER A 178 14.91 -14.96 28.25
CA SER A 178 14.93 -15.58 29.57
C SER A 178 14.97 -17.12 29.53
N VAL A 179 14.79 -17.73 28.35
CA VAL A 179 14.78 -19.18 28.20
C VAL A 179 16.20 -19.73 28.34
N ASP A 180 16.36 -20.77 29.16
CA ASP A 180 17.59 -21.55 29.24
C ASP A 180 17.53 -22.69 28.22
N VAL A 181 18.62 -22.95 27.49
CA VAL A 181 18.68 -24.06 26.52
C VAL A 181 18.38 -25.42 27.16
N LYS A 182 18.68 -25.58 28.46
CA LYS A 182 18.43 -26.82 29.21
C LYS A 182 16.95 -27.07 29.44
N ASP A 183 16.13 -26.03 29.44
CA ASP A 183 14.67 -26.18 29.52
C ASP A 183 14.10 -26.79 28.23
N LEU A 184 14.76 -26.58 27.09
CA LEU A 184 14.35 -27.17 25.80
C LEU A 184 14.45 -28.71 25.79
N ALA A 185 15.27 -29.29 26.66
CA ALA A 185 15.45 -30.73 26.78
C ALA A 185 14.28 -31.43 27.50
N LYS A 186 13.42 -30.67 28.18
CA LYS A 186 12.21 -31.18 28.82
C LYS A 186 11.13 -31.35 27.77
N GLN A 187 10.53 -32.55 27.69
CA GLN A 187 9.46 -32.82 26.73
C GLN A 187 8.27 -31.86 26.91
N GLU A 188 7.95 -31.52 28.16
CA GLU A 188 6.89 -30.57 28.56
C GLU A 188 6.99 -29.20 27.85
N TYR A 189 8.21 -28.74 27.54
CA TYR A 189 8.41 -27.49 26.81
C TYR A 189 7.79 -27.54 25.41
N TRP A 190 7.92 -28.69 24.73
CA TRP A 190 7.44 -28.89 23.37
C TRP A 190 5.96 -29.27 23.31
N ASP A 191 5.40 -29.81 24.39
CA ASP A 191 3.99 -30.21 24.46
C ASP A 191 3.03 -29.00 24.38
N THR A 192 3.46 -27.83 24.85
CA THR A 192 2.74 -26.56 24.68
C THR A 192 3.34 -25.77 23.51
N GLY A 193 2.64 -25.61 22.39
CA GLY A 193 3.09 -24.74 21.29
C GLY A 193 3.02 -25.29 19.85
N ASN A 194 2.39 -26.45 19.62
CA ASN A 194 2.30 -27.09 18.28
C ASN A 194 1.82 -26.18 17.13
N ALA A 195 1.07 -25.10 17.38
CA ALA A 195 0.57 -24.21 16.33
C ALA A 195 1.60 -23.16 15.83
N ALA A 196 2.70 -22.93 16.56
CA ALA A 196 3.74 -21.95 16.22
C ALA A 196 5.06 -22.59 15.73
N ASP A 197 5.16 -23.92 15.82
CA ASP A 197 6.34 -24.67 15.45
C ASP A 197 6.40 -24.88 13.94
N VAL A 198 7.57 -24.64 13.35
CA VAL A 198 7.89 -25.08 12.00
C VAL A 198 8.67 -26.38 12.12
N VAL A 199 8.18 -27.44 11.47
CA VAL A 199 8.81 -28.76 11.46
C VAL A 199 9.25 -29.11 10.04
N ARG A 200 10.48 -29.62 9.90
CA ARG A 200 11.05 -30.12 8.66
C ARG A 200 11.61 -31.51 8.85
N TYR A 201 11.44 -32.36 7.84
CA TYR A 201 11.93 -33.73 7.83
C TYR A 201 12.90 -33.90 6.67
N PHE A 202 14.09 -34.44 6.92
CA PHE A 202 15.10 -34.69 5.90
C PHE A 202 15.38 -36.19 5.81
N PRO A 203 15.05 -36.85 4.71
CA PRO A 203 15.31 -38.28 4.55
C PRO A 203 16.79 -38.63 4.38
N ALA A 204 17.20 -39.78 4.90
CA ALA A 204 18.49 -40.35 4.55
C ALA A 204 18.50 -40.70 3.06
N ALA A 205 19.58 -40.35 2.36
CA ALA A 205 19.66 -40.44 0.91
C ALA A 205 20.87 -41.22 0.40
N GLY A 206 21.95 -41.32 1.18
CA GLY A 206 23.27 -41.76 0.73
C GLY A 206 24.10 -40.62 0.15
N TYR A 207 25.30 -40.94 -0.33
CA TYR A 207 26.19 -40.02 -1.03
C TYR A 207 26.95 -40.72 -2.16
N GLY A 208 27.32 -39.97 -3.19
CA GLY A 208 28.16 -40.49 -4.28
C GLY A 208 29.57 -40.81 -3.78
N ASN A 209 30.15 -41.89 -4.30
CA ASN A 209 31.51 -42.30 -3.97
C ASN A 209 32.55 -41.25 -4.40
N TYR A 210 33.57 -41.05 -3.58
CA TYR A 210 34.64 -40.07 -3.79
C TYR A 210 35.61 -40.44 -4.94
N THR A 211 35.48 -41.64 -5.50
CA THR A 211 36.28 -42.15 -6.63
C THR A 211 35.75 -41.74 -8.01
N ASP A 212 34.59 -41.07 -8.09
CA ASP A 212 33.90 -40.70 -9.35
C ASP A 212 33.45 -41.89 -10.21
N ASP A 213 33.32 -43.09 -9.63
CA ASP A 213 32.89 -44.31 -10.35
C ASP A 213 31.36 -44.43 -10.53
N GLY A 214 30.59 -43.45 -10.03
CA GLY A 214 29.13 -43.42 -10.13
C GLY A 214 28.39 -44.27 -9.09
N THR A 215 29.11 -44.89 -8.14
CA THR A 215 28.49 -45.67 -7.06
C THR A 215 27.93 -44.79 -5.94
N VAL A 216 26.86 -45.26 -5.29
CA VAL A 216 26.20 -44.60 -4.17
C VAL A 216 26.48 -45.38 -2.89
N MET A 217 27.00 -44.68 -1.88
CA MET A 217 27.34 -45.22 -0.57
C MET A 217 26.25 -44.87 0.46
N ASP A 218 26.08 -45.76 1.45
CA ASP A 218 25.22 -45.56 2.62
C ASP A 218 23.77 -45.12 2.26
N GLN A 219 23.23 -45.69 1.18
CA GLN A 219 21.90 -45.38 0.68
C GLN A 219 20.85 -45.66 1.77
N ASN A 220 20.01 -44.66 2.05
CA ASN A 220 18.98 -44.68 3.12
C ASN A 220 19.53 -44.89 4.54
N LEU A 221 20.85 -44.72 4.74
CA LEU A 221 21.49 -44.82 6.05
C LEU A 221 22.06 -43.48 6.52
N ARG A 222 22.41 -42.59 5.58
CA ARG A 222 22.96 -41.25 5.86
C ARG A 222 22.33 -40.16 5.00
N GLY A 223 22.17 -38.97 5.56
CA GLY A 223 21.67 -37.80 4.83
C GLY A 223 22.79 -36.92 4.32
N ARG A 224 22.87 -36.69 3.00
CA ARG A 224 23.82 -35.76 2.38
C ARG A 224 23.11 -34.99 1.28
N TYR A 225 23.17 -33.66 1.36
CA TYR A 225 22.48 -32.69 0.51
C TYR A 225 23.46 -31.61 0.10
N TRP A 226 23.21 -30.96 -1.03
CA TRP A 226 24.18 -30.05 -1.61
C TRP A 226 23.51 -28.82 -2.21
N SER A 227 24.09 -27.66 -1.94
CA SER A 227 23.55 -26.38 -2.39
C SER A 227 23.95 -26.04 -3.82
N CYS A 228 23.19 -25.20 -4.52
CA CYS A 228 23.62 -24.52 -5.75
C CYS A 228 24.62 -23.38 -5.53
N THR A 229 24.94 -23.02 -4.28
CA THR A 229 25.94 -22.00 -3.97
C THR A 229 27.36 -22.59 -4.13
N PRO A 230 28.26 -21.96 -4.91
CA PRO A 230 29.63 -22.44 -5.06
C PRO A 230 30.45 -22.26 -3.77
N ARG A 231 31.44 -23.13 -3.57
CA ARG A 231 32.35 -23.10 -2.41
C ARG A 231 33.31 -21.89 -2.44
N ASN A 232 33.89 -21.58 -3.61
CA ASN A 232 34.90 -20.55 -3.83
C ASN A 232 34.57 -19.74 -5.11
N GLU A 233 35.27 -18.61 -5.36
CA GLU A 233 35.19 -17.83 -6.63
C GLU A 233 35.59 -18.62 -7.89
N GLN A 234 35.97 -19.88 -7.75
CA GLN A 234 36.18 -20.83 -8.84
C GLN A 234 35.08 -21.90 -8.79
N GLU A 235 34.45 -22.18 -9.94
CA GLU A 235 33.23 -23.00 -10.11
C GLU A 235 33.38 -24.51 -9.74
N THR A 236 34.31 -24.91 -8.88
CA THR A 236 34.74 -26.31 -8.72
C THR A 236 34.11 -27.08 -7.54
N GLY A 237 33.01 -26.62 -6.93
CA GLY A 237 32.26 -27.42 -5.94
C GLY A 237 31.15 -26.67 -5.17
N ALA A 238 30.38 -27.42 -4.38
CA ALA A 238 29.19 -26.97 -3.62
C ALA A 238 29.39 -26.94 -2.09
N TRP A 239 28.52 -26.21 -1.37
CA TRP A 239 28.34 -26.42 0.07
C TRP A 239 27.48 -27.66 0.35
N GLY A 240 27.86 -28.44 1.36
CA GLY A 240 27.16 -29.66 1.78
C GLY A 240 26.40 -29.48 3.09
N PHE A 241 25.24 -30.12 3.19
CA PHE A 241 24.51 -30.35 4.43
C PHE A 241 24.46 -31.86 4.68
N GLY A 242 24.91 -32.30 5.86
CA GLY A 242 24.97 -33.71 6.18
C GLY A 242 24.49 -33.99 7.59
N PHE A 243 23.80 -35.13 7.71
CA PHE A 243 23.40 -35.67 8.99
C PHE A 243 23.55 -37.19 9.04
N ASP A 244 23.74 -37.71 10.24
CA ASP A 244 23.76 -39.12 10.60
C ASP A 244 23.13 -39.29 11.99
N ALA A 245 23.20 -40.48 12.58
CA ALA A 245 22.83 -40.72 13.98
C ALA A 245 23.57 -39.78 14.95
N ASP A 246 24.80 -39.38 14.62
CA ASP A 246 25.70 -38.67 15.54
C ASP A 246 25.68 -37.15 15.39
N PHE A 247 25.52 -36.61 14.18
CA PHE A 247 25.73 -35.17 13.94
C PHE A 247 24.78 -34.61 12.88
N VAL A 248 24.65 -33.29 12.89
CA VAL A 248 23.97 -32.51 11.85
C VAL A 248 24.82 -31.28 11.54
N MET A 249 25.32 -31.11 10.32
CA MET A 249 26.26 -30.01 10.02
C MET A 249 26.19 -29.52 8.58
N VAL A 250 26.58 -28.25 8.39
CA VAL A 250 26.85 -27.65 7.08
C VAL A 250 28.35 -27.52 6.89
N TYR A 251 28.86 -27.90 5.72
CA TYR A 251 30.29 -28.01 5.48
C TYR A 251 30.75 -27.67 4.06
N PRO A 252 31.99 -27.18 3.90
CA PRO A 252 32.55 -26.86 2.59
C PRO A 252 33.42 -27.96 1.95
N TRP A 253 33.88 -29.01 2.65
CA TRP A 253 35.16 -29.67 2.31
C TRP A 253 35.18 -30.74 1.22
N VAL A 254 34.04 -31.26 0.76
CA VAL A 254 34.06 -32.45 -0.10
C VAL A 254 34.05 -32.07 -1.58
N ALA A 255 35.19 -32.26 -2.25
CA ALA A 255 35.31 -32.26 -3.71
C ALA A 255 34.90 -33.64 -4.25
N THR A 256 33.60 -33.91 -4.32
CA THR A 256 33.06 -35.07 -5.03
C THR A 256 32.59 -34.65 -6.41
N SER A 257 32.70 -35.52 -7.38
CA SER A 257 32.13 -35.34 -8.72
C SER A 257 30.64 -35.65 -8.77
N HIS A 258 30.08 -36.36 -7.77
CA HIS A 258 28.67 -36.75 -7.68
C HIS A 258 28.03 -36.27 -6.37
N TYR A 259 26.93 -35.53 -6.50
CA TYR A 259 26.18 -34.91 -5.42
C TYR A 259 24.82 -35.56 -5.33
N CYS A 260 24.37 -35.96 -4.14
CA CYS A 260 22.95 -36.25 -3.93
C CYS A 260 22.20 -34.91 -3.96
N LEU A 261 21.63 -34.56 -5.11
CA LEU A 261 20.93 -33.31 -5.26
C LEU A 261 19.45 -33.57 -5.01
N ARG A 262 19.06 -33.22 -3.80
CA ARG A 262 17.72 -33.37 -3.26
C ARG A 262 17.08 -31.98 -3.35
N CYS A 263 16.21 -31.79 -4.34
CA CYS A 263 15.60 -30.49 -4.61
C CYS A 263 14.65 -30.10 -3.48
N PHE A 264 14.69 -28.83 -3.12
CA PHE A 264 13.82 -28.18 -2.15
C PHE A 264 12.55 -27.77 -2.87
N LYS A 265 11.39 -28.25 -2.40
CA LYS A 265 10.11 -27.71 -2.85
C LYS A 265 10.07 -26.25 -2.42
N ASN A 266 9.92 -25.31 -3.34
CA ASN A 266 9.66 -23.91 -2.99
C ASN A 266 8.56 -23.86 -1.91
N GLU A 267 8.40 -22.75 -1.20
CA GLU A 267 7.08 -22.43 -0.61
C GLU A 267 6.09 -22.39 -1.80
N THR A 268 5.67 -23.55 -2.28
CA THR A 268 4.59 -23.68 -3.22
C THR A 268 3.39 -23.33 -2.35
N GLU A 269 2.78 -22.19 -2.68
CA GLU A 269 1.33 -22.16 -2.85
C GLU A 269 0.85 -23.61 -3.02
N GLU A 270 0.11 -24.11 -2.04
CA GLU A 270 -0.40 -25.49 -2.04
C GLU A 270 -0.77 -25.87 -3.49
N PRO A 271 -0.32 -27.01 -4.03
CA PRO A 271 -0.67 -27.42 -5.39
C PRO A 271 -2.18 -27.25 -5.56
N ASP A 272 -2.58 -26.46 -6.56
CA ASP A 272 -3.96 -26.00 -6.84
C ASP A 272 -4.99 -26.79 -6.02
N LYS A 273 -5.27 -26.32 -4.80
CA LYS A 273 -6.31 -26.89 -3.95
C LYS A 273 -7.54 -27.04 -4.84
N PRO A 274 -8.11 -28.26 -4.95
CA PRO A 274 -9.16 -28.50 -5.91
C PRO A 274 -10.27 -27.49 -5.68
N ILE A 275 -10.66 -26.80 -6.76
CA ILE A 275 -11.71 -25.79 -6.72
C ILE A 275 -12.96 -26.44 -6.11
N PRO A 276 -13.55 -25.85 -5.05
CA PRO A 276 -14.69 -26.45 -4.38
C PRO A 276 -15.81 -26.83 -5.35
N ALA A 277 -16.42 -28.00 -5.13
CA ALA A 277 -17.56 -28.45 -5.93
C ALA A 277 -18.80 -27.57 -5.70
N ASP A 278 -18.92 -26.92 -4.55
CA ASP A 278 -20.04 -26.04 -4.20
C ASP A 278 -19.65 -24.56 -4.24
N ALA A 279 -20.64 -23.71 -4.47
CA ALA A 279 -20.45 -22.27 -4.39
C ALA A 279 -20.14 -21.87 -2.94
N THR A 280 -19.02 -21.18 -2.76
CA THR A 280 -18.56 -20.67 -1.46
C THR A 280 -19.03 -19.22 -1.23
N ILE A 281 -19.26 -18.49 -2.32
CA ILE A 281 -19.93 -17.19 -2.30
C ILE A 281 -21.01 -17.21 -3.38
N SER A 282 -22.26 -16.94 -3.01
CA SER A 282 -23.34 -16.72 -3.96
C SER A 282 -23.99 -15.37 -3.72
N MET A 283 -24.34 -14.66 -4.79
CA MET A 283 -24.87 -13.32 -4.68
C MET A 283 -25.92 -13.02 -5.74
N GLU A 284 -26.97 -12.34 -5.32
CA GLU A 284 -28.00 -11.81 -6.21
C GLU A 284 -27.74 -10.33 -6.48
N LEU A 285 -27.60 -9.95 -7.75
CA LEU A 285 -27.24 -8.59 -8.15
C LEU A 285 -28.19 -8.05 -9.22
N SER A 286 -28.46 -6.73 -9.18
CA SER A 286 -29.39 -6.07 -10.11
C SER A 286 -28.71 -5.16 -11.12
N LYS A 287 -27.45 -5.45 -11.47
CA LYS A 287 -26.69 -4.78 -12.53
C LYS A 287 -26.00 -5.83 -13.41
N THR A 288 -25.65 -5.48 -14.65
CA THR A 288 -25.07 -6.42 -15.62
C THR A 288 -23.55 -6.50 -15.57
N GLY A 289 -22.85 -5.38 -15.41
CA GLY A 289 -21.40 -5.39 -15.22
C GLY A 289 -21.06 -5.88 -13.82
N VAL A 290 -20.09 -6.77 -13.66
CA VAL A 290 -19.61 -7.22 -12.36
C VAL A 290 -18.14 -6.83 -12.26
N ALA A 291 -17.77 -6.18 -11.15
CA ALA A 291 -16.39 -5.82 -10.85
C ALA A 291 -16.17 -5.98 -9.34
N MET A 292 -15.46 -7.03 -8.96
CA MET A 292 -15.17 -7.40 -7.57
C MET A 292 -13.67 -7.62 -7.43
N SER A 293 -13.17 -7.68 -6.19
CA SER A 293 -11.83 -8.16 -5.94
C SER A 293 -11.73 -9.13 -4.78
N MET A 294 -10.77 -10.03 -4.86
CA MET A 294 -10.55 -11.12 -3.93
C MET A 294 -9.06 -11.39 -3.77
N ASN A 295 -8.63 -11.69 -2.54
CA ASN A 295 -7.33 -12.27 -2.25
C ASN A 295 -7.50 -13.60 -1.51
N MET A 296 -6.54 -14.50 -1.69
CA MET A 296 -6.56 -15.84 -1.11
C MET A 296 -5.19 -16.16 -0.50
N ALA A 297 -5.17 -16.96 0.57
CA ALA A 297 -3.94 -17.48 1.17
C ALA A 297 -3.38 -18.71 0.44
N GLY A 298 -4.15 -19.27 -0.49
CA GLY A 298 -3.82 -20.45 -1.28
C GLY A 298 -3.70 -20.15 -2.77
N PRO A 299 -3.86 -21.18 -3.62
CA PRO A 299 -3.75 -21.02 -5.07
C PRO A 299 -4.72 -19.98 -5.61
N GLN A 300 -4.27 -19.22 -6.59
CA GLN A 300 -4.96 -18.04 -7.13
C GLN A 300 -5.99 -18.38 -8.22
N LYS A 301 -6.21 -19.66 -8.51
CA LYS A 301 -7.20 -20.11 -9.49
C LYS A 301 -8.55 -20.36 -8.83
N ILE A 302 -9.58 -19.73 -9.38
CA ILE A 302 -10.96 -19.87 -8.93
C ILE A 302 -11.88 -20.16 -10.12
N GLU A 303 -13.08 -20.65 -9.84
CA GLU A 303 -14.16 -20.68 -10.83
C GLU A 303 -15.25 -19.68 -10.49
N VAL A 304 -15.79 -19.02 -11.50
CA VAL A 304 -16.91 -18.09 -11.38
C VAL A 304 -17.99 -18.43 -12.40
N ASP A 305 -19.22 -18.55 -11.93
CA ASP A 305 -20.42 -18.63 -12.76
C ASP A 305 -21.10 -17.25 -12.73
N PHE A 306 -21.17 -16.59 -13.89
CA PHE A 306 -21.78 -15.26 -14.04
C PHE A 306 -23.31 -15.32 -14.26
N GLY A 307 -23.94 -16.44 -13.93
CA GLY A 307 -25.38 -16.66 -13.96
C GLY A 307 -25.88 -17.34 -15.23
N ASP A 308 -24.99 -17.91 -16.05
CA ASP A 308 -25.34 -18.75 -17.19
C ASP A 308 -25.24 -20.25 -16.88
N GLY A 309 -24.87 -20.61 -15.65
CA GLY A 309 -24.70 -21.99 -15.20
C GLY A 309 -23.36 -22.59 -15.60
N LYS A 310 -22.47 -21.81 -16.25
CA LYS A 310 -21.16 -22.27 -16.69
C LYS A 310 -20.07 -21.67 -15.83
N ARG A 311 -19.18 -22.54 -15.34
CA ARG A 311 -18.02 -22.13 -14.56
C ARG A 311 -16.91 -21.66 -15.49
N LYS A 312 -16.43 -20.45 -15.25
CA LYS A 312 -15.28 -19.87 -15.92
C LYS A 312 -14.11 -19.86 -14.95
N LEU A 313 -12.99 -20.45 -15.36
CA LEU A 313 -11.74 -20.38 -14.63
C LEU A 313 -11.18 -18.94 -14.69
N ILE A 314 -10.79 -18.40 -13.54
CA ILE A 314 -10.13 -17.10 -13.39
C ILE A 314 -8.85 -17.28 -12.59
N ASP A 315 -7.76 -16.72 -13.10
CA ASP A 315 -6.48 -16.65 -12.41
C ASP A 315 -6.34 -15.26 -11.75
N LEU A 316 -6.50 -15.20 -10.43
CA LEU A 316 -6.42 -13.97 -9.66
C LEU A 316 -5.00 -13.37 -9.65
N ALA A 317 -3.94 -14.15 -9.87
CA ALA A 317 -2.59 -13.59 -9.98
C ALA A 317 -2.47 -12.77 -11.27
N ALA A 318 -3.03 -13.28 -12.37
CA ALA A 318 -3.05 -12.59 -13.65
C ALA A 318 -3.94 -11.34 -13.65
N THR A 319 -5.04 -11.36 -12.89
CA THR A 319 -5.96 -10.22 -12.79
C THR A 319 -5.68 -9.30 -11.61
N GLN A 320 -4.61 -9.54 -10.83
CA GLN A 320 -4.30 -8.80 -9.61
C GLN A 320 -5.48 -8.78 -8.61
N GLY A 321 -6.12 -9.93 -8.44
CA GLY A 321 -7.26 -10.14 -7.56
C GLY A 321 -8.60 -9.67 -8.13
N VAL A 322 -8.65 -9.14 -9.35
CA VAL A 322 -9.87 -8.58 -9.95
C VAL A 322 -10.72 -9.67 -10.60
N ILE A 323 -12.02 -9.65 -10.31
CA ILE A 323 -13.04 -10.49 -10.93
C ILE A 323 -13.98 -9.58 -11.72
N GLU A 324 -13.87 -9.61 -13.03
CA GLU A 324 -14.68 -8.82 -13.95
C GLU A 324 -15.43 -9.70 -14.94
N GLY A 325 -16.67 -9.33 -15.23
CA GLY A 325 -17.50 -10.04 -16.19
C GLY A 325 -18.87 -9.40 -16.38
N LYS A 326 -19.67 -10.03 -17.23
CA LYS A 326 -21.06 -9.64 -17.48
C LYS A 326 -21.98 -10.71 -16.89
N SER A 327 -22.80 -10.33 -15.91
CA SER A 327 -23.85 -11.21 -15.43
C SER A 327 -24.95 -11.37 -16.49
N VAL A 328 -25.36 -12.61 -16.71
CA VAL A 328 -26.43 -12.97 -17.65
C VAL A 328 -27.71 -13.35 -16.90
N GLY A 329 -27.58 -13.89 -15.70
CA GLY A 329 -28.67 -14.19 -14.78
C GLY A 329 -28.77 -13.19 -13.61
N THR A 330 -29.61 -13.53 -12.63
CA THR A 330 -29.77 -12.76 -11.38
C THR A 330 -28.77 -13.14 -10.30
N GLU A 331 -28.08 -14.28 -10.45
CA GLU A 331 -27.20 -14.85 -9.45
C GLU A 331 -25.78 -15.05 -10.01
N VAL A 332 -24.76 -14.67 -9.25
CA VAL A 332 -23.34 -14.95 -9.53
C VAL A 332 -22.79 -15.83 -8.43
N LYS A 333 -22.01 -16.86 -8.79
CA LYS A 333 -21.42 -17.83 -7.86
C LYS A 333 -19.91 -17.88 -8.01
N ILE A 334 -19.21 -17.91 -6.88
CA ILE A 334 -17.75 -18.04 -6.82
C ILE A 334 -17.41 -19.32 -6.05
N TYR A 335 -16.56 -20.13 -6.68
CA TYR A 335 -16.05 -21.39 -6.17
C TYR A 335 -14.57 -21.17 -5.87
N ALA A 336 -14.24 -20.95 -4.58
CA ALA A 336 -12.91 -20.58 -4.13
C ALA A 336 -12.67 -21.11 -2.71
N ALA A 337 -11.46 -21.55 -2.40
CA ALA A 337 -11.06 -21.95 -1.05
C ALA A 337 -10.11 -20.90 -0.44
N ASP A 338 -9.97 -20.86 0.88
CA ASP A 338 -8.96 -20.04 1.56
C ASP A 338 -8.99 -18.53 1.23
N VAL A 339 -10.19 -17.99 0.96
CA VAL A 339 -10.41 -16.56 0.72
C VAL A 339 -10.06 -15.77 1.98
N THR A 340 -9.15 -14.80 1.86
CA THR A 340 -8.72 -13.94 2.98
C THR A 340 -9.34 -12.54 2.91
N ASN A 341 -9.62 -12.05 1.71
CA ASN A 341 -10.21 -10.73 1.50
C ASN A 341 -11.23 -10.82 0.37
N PHE A 342 -12.41 -10.25 0.56
CA PHE A 342 -13.43 -10.13 -0.48
C PHE A 342 -14.03 -8.73 -0.49
N ARG A 343 -14.02 -8.11 -1.68
CA ARG A 343 -14.52 -6.74 -1.90
C ARG A 343 -15.49 -6.74 -3.08
N ALA A 344 -16.72 -6.34 -2.81
CA ALA A 344 -17.78 -6.20 -3.81
C ALA A 344 -18.63 -4.97 -3.55
N SER A 345 -17.98 -3.82 -3.32
CA SER A 345 -18.67 -2.54 -3.13
C SER A 345 -19.31 -2.02 -4.42
N ASN A 346 -20.44 -1.33 -4.30
CA ASN A 346 -21.18 -0.72 -5.43
C ASN A 346 -21.55 -1.73 -6.55
N GLN A 347 -21.96 -2.94 -6.17
CA GLN A 347 -22.34 -4.01 -7.09
C GLN A 347 -23.86 -4.22 -7.20
N MET A 348 -24.67 -3.36 -6.55
CA MET A 348 -26.12 -3.50 -6.51
C MET A 348 -26.58 -4.88 -5.99
N ILE A 349 -25.82 -5.45 -5.03
CA ILE A 349 -26.11 -6.76 -4.44
C ILE A 349 -27.30 -6.65 -3.50
N LYS A 350 -28.29 -7.54 -3.64
CA LYS A 350 -29.49 -7.64 -2.79
C LYS A 350 -29.34 -8.71 -1.72
N VAL A 351 -28.79 -9.85 -2.11
CA VAL A 351 -28.56 -11.01 -1.24
C VAL A 351 -27.14 -11.50 -1.48
N ILE A 352 -26.45 -11.88 -0.42
CA ILE A 352 -25.16 -12.56 -0.50
C ILE A 352 -25.08 -13.62 0.59
N ASN A 353 -24.61 -14.80 0.22
CA ASN A 353 -24.42 -15.92 1.11
C ASN A 353 -22.97 -16.38 1.03
N PHE A 354 -22.44 -16.76 2.19
CA PHE A 354 -21.08 -17.26 2.36
C PHE A 354 -21.14 -18.66 2.95
N LYS A 355 -20.30 -19.54 2.44
CA LYS A 355 -20.08 -20.91 2.91
C LYS A 355 -18.58 -21.15 3.03
N ASP A 356 -18.15 -21.80 4.11
CA ASP A 356 -16.77 -22.23 4.36
C ASP A 356 -15.71 -21.10 4.22
N MET A 357 -15.99 -19.93 4.84
CA MET A 357 -15.14 -18.72 4.78
C MET A 357 -14.23 -18.55 6.00
N GLU A 358 -13.68 -19.65 6.52
CA GLU A 358 -12.97 -19.69 7.81
C GLU A 358 -11.74 -18.78 7.88
N LYS A 359 -11.11 -18.48 6.74
CA LYS A 359 -9.91 -17.65 6.64
C LYS A 359 -10.19 -16.19 6.28
N LEU A 360 -11.46 -15.80 6.08
CA LEU A 360 -11.80 -14.46 5.64
C LEU A 360 -11.53 -13.44 6.75
N ARG A 361 -10.58 -12.53 6.50
CA ARG A 361 -10.18 -11.46 7.44
C ARG A 361 -10.75 -10.09 7.07
N THR A 362 -11.08 -9.87 5.80
CA THR A 362 -11.64 -8.59 5.31
C THR A 362 -12.82 -8.80 4.40
N LEU A 363 -13.94 -8.15 4.74
CA LEU A 363 -15.16 -8.13 3.94
C LEU A 363 -15.62 -6.69 3.69
N GLU A 364 -15.65 -6.28 2.42
CA GLU A 364 -16.13 -4.96 2.00
C GLU A 364 -17.29 -5.06 1.00
N LEU A 365 -18.50 -4.75 1.47
CA LEU A 365 -19.76 -4.83 0.73
C LEU A 365 -20.50 -3.48 0.75
N GLY A 366 -19.78 -2.38 0.83
CA GLY A 366 -20.36 -1.04 0.89
C GLY A 366 -21.16 -0.66 -0.35
N PHE A 367 -22.13 0.25 -0.20
CA PHE A 367 -22.93 0.82 -1.29
C PHE A 367 -23.70 -0.23 -2.11
N ASN A 368 -24.25 -1.24 -1.45
CA ASN A 368 -25.11 -2.26 -2.05
C ASN A 368 -26.59 -2.06 -1.63
N LYS A 369 -27.40 -3.12 -1.70
CA LYS A 369 -28.83 -3.13 -1.35
C LYS A 369 -29.16 -4.26 -0.36
N LEU A 370 -28.17 -4.74 0.40
CA LEU A 370 -28.31 -5.86 1.33
C LEU A 370 -29.34 -5.53 2.41
N THR A 371 -30.28 -6.43 2.66
CA THR A 371 -31.25 -6.35 3.76
C THR A 371 -30.83 -7.18 4.97
N SER A 372 -29.95 -8.16 4.77
CA SER A 372 -29.36 -9.00 5.80
C SER A 372 -27.93 -9.41 5.41
N LEU A 373 -27.15 -9.81 6.40
CA LEU A 373 -25.83 -10.43 6.23
C LEU A 373 -25.58 -11.37 7.41
N SER A 374 -25.23 -12.62 7.13
CA SER A 374 -24.77 -13.57 8.16
C SER A 374 -23.24 -13.58 8.22
N LEU A 375 -22.69 -13.61 9.43
CA LEU A 375 -21.26 -13.68 9.71
C LEU A 375 -20.78 -15.05 10.22
N GLU A 376 -21.68 -16.04 10.30
CA GLU A 376 -21.40 -17.38 10.87
C GLU A 376 -20.21 -18.10 10.21
N ALA A 377 -20.01 -17.90 8.91
CA ALA A 377 -18.94 -18.55 8.16
C ALA A 377 -17.56 -17.87 8.34
N MET A 378 -17.44 -16.80 9.13
CA MET A 378 -16.27 -15.90 9.15
C MET A 378 -15.74 -15.64 10.57
N PRO A 379 -15.29 -16.67 11.31
CA PRO A 379 -14.80 -16.53 12.68
C PRO A 379 -13.49 -15.70 12.80
N GLU A 380 -12.70 -15.65 11.72
CA GLU A 380 -11.43 -14.91 11.65
C GLU A 380 -11.57 -13.47 11.13
N LEU A 381 -12.80 -12.96 10.95
CA LEU A 381 -13.03 -11.63 10.37
C LEU A 381 -12.51 -10.51 11.28
N GLU A 382 -11.62 -9.68 10.73
CA GLU A 382 -11.01 -8.54 11.43
C GLU A 382 -11.56 -7.20 10.93
N HIS A 383 -11.97 -7.12 9.65
CA HIS A 383 -12.44 -5.90 9.02
C HIS A 383 -13.77 -6.14 8.30
N LEU A 384 -14.81 -5.43 8.73
CA LEU A 384 -16.14 -5.46 8.13
C LEU A 384 -16.57 -4.05 7.69
N ASN A 385 -16.89 -3.90 6.41
CA ASN A 385 -17.49 -2.68 5.88
C ASN A 385 -18.74 -2.98 5.05
N VAL A 386 -19.91 -2.62 5.58
CA VAL A 386 -21.23 -2.75 4.94
C VAL A 386 -21.96 -1.41 4.90
N VAL A 387 -21.22 -0.31 4.78
CA VAL A 387 -21.76 1.06 4.70
C VAL A 387 -22.79 1.21 3.57
N SER A 388 -23.81 2.02 3.77
CA SER A 388 -24.83 2.32 2.74
C SER A 388 -25.52 1.08 2.17
N ASN A 389 -26.06 0.24 3.05
CA ASN A 389 -26.93 -0.88 2.72
C ASN A 389 -28.33 -0.65 3.34
N ARG A 390 -29.10 -1.72 3.58
CA ARG A 390 -30.45 -1.68 4.19
C ARG A 390 -30.57 -2.74 5.30
N ILE A 391 -29.46 -3.08 5.95
CA ILE A 391 -29.40 -4.10 6.99
C ILE A 391 -30.12 -3.59 8.24
N ALA A 392 -31.10 -4.35 8.73
CA ALA A 392 -31.85 -3.98 9.94
C ALA A 392 -31.23 -4.52 11.23
N ALA A 393 -30.53 -5.67 11.14
CA ALA A 393 -29.86 -6.30 12.27
C ALA A 393 -28.64 -7.08 11.77
N ILE A 394 -27.58 -7.12 12.60
CA ILE A 394 -26.37 -7.89 12.33
C ILE A 394 -25.83 -8.43 13.66
N ASP A 395 -25.46 -9.72 13.68
CA ASP A 395 -24.88 -10.37 14.85
C ASP A 395 -23.35 -10.36 14.73
N LEU A 396 -22.70 -9.42 15.43
CA LEU A 396 -21.24 -9.31 15.46
C LEU A 396 -20.58 -10.36 16.37
N THR A 397 -21.35 -11.08 17.20
CA THR A 397 -20.79 -12.08 18.13
C THR A 397 -20.17 -13.28 17.41
N LYS A 398 -20.52 -13.47 16.13
CA LYS A 398 -20.00 -14.51 15.24
C LYS A 398 -18.58 -14.23 14.72
N SER A 399 -18.10 -12.99 14.84
CA SER A 399 -16.76 -12.58 14.41
C SER A 399 -16.02 -11.89 15.56
N PRO A 400 -15.55 -12.64 16.58
CA PRO A 400 -14.96 -12.07 17.80
C PRO A 400 -13.61 -11.37 17.58
N LYS A 401 -12.98 -11.53 16.41
CA LYS A 401 -11.69 -10.92 16.03
C LYS A 401 -11.82 -9.55 15.34
N LEU A 402 -13.04 -9.02 15.22
CA LEU A 402 -13.29 -7.72 14.58
C LEU A 402 -12.50 -6.59 15.26
N LYS A 403 -11.74 -5.85 14.45
CA LYS A 403 -10.99 -4.62 14.80
C LYS A 403 -11.60 -3.38 14.17
N TYR A 404 -12.18 -3.52 12.98
CA TYR A 404 -12.83 -2.44 12.24
C TYR A 404 -14.24 -2.85 11.83
N VAL A 405 -15.23 -2.03 12.18
CA VAL A 405 -16.63 -2.24 11.80
C VAL A 405 -17.23 -0.94 11.28
N SER A 406 -17.75 -0.98 10.05
CA SER A 406 -18.51 0.11 9.44
C SER A 406 -19.90 -0.36 9.01
N LEU A 407 -20.92 0.07 9.76
CA LEU A 407 -22.34 -0.19 9.54
C LEU A 407 -23.11 1.10 9.19
N SER A 408 -22.41 2.19 8.89
CA SER A 408 -23.03 3.50 8.66
C SER A 408 -24.02 3.49 7.50
N LYS A 409 -25.07 4.31 7.57
CA LYS A 409 -26.11 4.49 6.54
C LYS A 409 -26.86 3.20 6.19
N ASN A 410 -27.12 2.34 7.19
CA ASN A 410 -28.08 1.23 7.06
C ASN A 410 -29.50 1.63 7.49
N PHE A 411 -29.65 2.82 8.10
CA PHE A 411 -30.89 3.50 8.50
C PHE A 411 -31.71 2.81 9.60
N ASN A 412 -31.74 1.48 9.67
CA ASN A 412 -32.69 0.74 10.51
C ASN A 412 -32.05 -0.07 11.65
N ILE A 413 -30.72 -0.04 11.82
CA ILE A 413 -30.08 -0.74 12.93
C ILE A 413 -30.46 -0.04 14.24
N ALA A 414 -31.23 -0.73 15.08
CA ALA A 414 -31.79 -0.19 16.33
C ALA A 414 -30.99 -0.56 17.58
N SER A 415 -30.23 -1.66 17.52
CA SER A 415 -29.36 -2.14 18.60
C SER A 415 -28.14 -2.86 18.02
N LEU A 416 -27.05 -2.89 18.77
CA LEU A 416 -25.83 -3.61 18.42
C LEU A 416 -25.26 -4.29 19.67
N ASP A 417 -25.00 -5.60 19.59
CA ASP A 417 -24.30 -6.33 20.64
C ASP A 417 -22.79 -6.35 20.35
N LEU A 418 -22.02 -5.80 21.30
CA LEU A 418 -20.55 -5.72 21.26
C LEU A 418 -19.88 -6.64 22.30
N SER A 419 -20.63 -7.55 22.93
CA SER A 419 -20.16 -8.38 24.05
C SER A 419 -18.96 -9.29 23.72
N LYS A 420 -18.71 -9.57 22.44
CA LYS A 420 -17.58 -10.37 21.96
C LYS A 420 -16.52 -9.58 21.19
N SER A 421 -16.68 -8.27 21.05
CA SER A 421 -15.85 -7.42 20.19
C SER A 421 -14.64 -6.81 20.92
N LYS A 422 -13.94 -7.60 21.75
CA LYS A 422 -12.89 -7.10 22.66
C LYS A 422 -11.71 -6.42 21.94
N ALA A 423 -11.43 -6.83 20.71
CA ALA A 423 -10.35 -6.28 19.87
C ALA A 423 -10.81 -5.09 19.00
N LEU A 424 -12.04 -4.60 19.16
CA LEU A 424 -12.59 -3.56 18.30
C LEU A 424 -11.90 -2.21 18.55
N GLU A 425 -11.24 -1.68 17.52
CA GLU A 425 -10.51 -0.41 17.56
C GLU A 425 -11.31 0.73 16.89
N GLN A 426 -12.13 0.42 15.89
CA GLN A 426 -12.89 1.42 15.13
C GLN A 426 -14.32 0.97 14.86
N LEU A 427 -15.27 1.81 15.27
CA LEU A 427 -16.71 1.56 15.10
C LEU A 427 -17.41 2.76 14.46
N TYR A 428 -17.93 2.56 13.25
CA TYR A 428 -18.72 3.53 12.52
C TYR A 428 -20.16 3.02 12.37
N VAL A 429 -21.11 3.67 13.03
CA VAL A 429 -22.53 3.31 13.02
C VAL A 429 -23.41 4.52 12.71
N ALA A 430 -22.86 5.52 12.02
CA ALA A 430 -23.56 6.76 11.69
C ALA A 430 -24.80 6.52 10.82
N THR A 431 -25.84 7.34 11.00
CA THR A 431 -27.09 7.30 10.25
C THR A 431 -27.76 5.92 10.33
N ASN A 432 -28.06 5.52 11.56
CA ASN A 432 -28.89 4.37 11.90
C ASN A 432 -30.01 4.83 12.87
N SER A 433 -30.66 3.87 13.52
CA SER A 433 -31.77 4.11 14.47
C SER A 433 -31.41 3.70 15.90
N LEU A 434 -30.13 3.75 16.26
CA LEU A 434 -29.68 3.39 17.62
C LEU A 434 -30.28 4.36 18.65
N THR A 435 -30.75 3.82 19.76
CA THR A 435 -31.25 4.60 20.91
C THR A 435 -30.27 4.57 22.09
N SER A 436 -29.41 3.55 22.13
CA SER A 436 -28.34 3.38 23.11
C SER A 436 -27.21 2.52 22.51
N LEU A 437 -26.04 2.55 23.13
CA LEU A 437 -24.92 1.67 22.78
C LEU A 437 -24.15 1.34 24.06
N ASN A 438 -23.98 0.05 24.37
CA ASN A 438 -23.16 -0.40 25.49
C ASN A 438 -21.69 -0.54 25.03
N LEU A 439 -20.78 0.14 25.72
CA LEU A 439 -19.35 0.19 25.42
C LEU A 439 -18.48 -0.62 26.41
N ASP A 440 -19.08 -1.34 27.36
CA ASP A 440 -18.36 -2.06 28.44
C ASP A 440 -17.35 -3.13 27.94
N ASN A 441 -17.53 -3.65 26.73
CA ASN A 441 -16.76 -4.78 26.20
C ASN A 441 -15.81 -4.41 25.04
N VAL A 442 -15.56 -3.11 24.81
CA VAL A 442 -14.70 -2.61 23.71
C VAL A 442 -13.59 -1.68 24.20
N PRO A 443 -12.75 -2.10 25.19
CA PRO A 443 -11.78 -1.21 25.84
C PRO A 443 -10.70 -0.66 24.89
N GLU A 444 -10.45 -1.33 23.76
CA GLU A 444 -9.47 -0.93 22.74
C GLU A 444 -10.01 0.11 21.74
N LEU A 445 -11.26 0.54 21.88
CA LEU A 445 -11.90 1.44 20.92
C LEU A 445 -11.23 2.82 20.88
N ARG A 446 -10.72 3.17 19.70
CA ARG A 446 -10.01 4.42 19.39
C ARG A 446 -10.85 5.40 18.58
N VAL A 447 -11.76 4.89 17.75
CA VAL A 447 -12.64 5.71 16.90
C VAL A 447 -14.09 5.26 17.07
N LEU A 448 -14.97 6.21 17.40
CA LEU A 448 -16.41 5.98 17.52
C LEU A 448 -17.19 7.06 16.76
N ASP A 449 -17.98 6.62 15.77
CA ASP A 449 -18.93 7.48 15.05
C ASP A 449 -20.38 7.02 15.25
N LEU A 450 -21.11 7.81 16.03
CA LEU A 450 -22.54 7.66 16.35
C LEU A 450 -23.42 8.67 15.58
N SER A 451 -22.85 9.46 14.68
CA SER A 451 -23.52 10.60 14.07
C SER A 451 -24.87 10.23 13.44
N GLY A 452 -25.89 11.07 13.60
CA GLY A 452 -27.22 10.86 12.99
C GLY A 452 -28.09 9.79 13.65
N ASN A 453 -27.63 9.12 14.71
CA ASN A 453 -28.49 8.29 15.57
C ASN A 453 -29.26 9.20 16.54
N THR A 454 -30.36 9.77 16.07
CA THR A 454 -31.12 10.79 16.81
C THR A 454 -31.75 10.27 18.11
N GLY A 455 -31.85 8.94 18.26
CA GLY A 455 -32.32 8.29 19.49
C GLY A 455 -31.33 8.32 20.66
N ILE A 456 -30.03 8.49 20.41
CA ILE A 456 -28.99 8.50 21.45
C ILE A 456 -29.05 9.81 22.24
N LYS A 457 -29.38 9.71 23.53
CA LYS A 457 -29.47 10.85 24.47
C LYS A 457 -28.28 10.97 25.42
N SER A 458 -27.51 9.91 25.57
CA SER A 458 -26.31 9.83 26.40
C SER A 458 -25.42 8.70 25.91
N VAL A 459 -24.12 8.82 26.15
CA VAL A 459 -23.13 7.77 25.91
C VAL A 459 -22.07 7.82 27.02
N ASP A 460 -21.73 6.68 27.59
CA ASP A 460 -20.70 6.58 28.61
C ASP A 460 -19.32 6.32 27.97
N LEU A 461 -18.57 7.38 27.70
CA LEU A 461 -17.23 7.29 27.11
C LEU A 461 -16.15 6.87 28.11
N SER A 462 -16.46 6.77 29.42
CA SER A 462 -15.49 6.31 30.43
C SER A 462 -15.07 4.86 30.22
N LYS A 463 -15.90 4.08 29.51
CA LYS A 463 -15.67 2.68 29.17
C LYS A 463 -14.60 2.47 28.08
N ILE A 464 -14.25 3.54 27.36
CA ILE A 464 -13.30 3.51 26.23
C ILE A 464 -12.20 4.57 26.41
N PRO A 465 -11.32 4.43 27.42
CA PRO A 465 -10.34 5.46 27.77
C PRO A 465 -9.28 5.72 26.69
N LEU A 466 -9.11 4.80 25.73
CA LEU A 466 -8.19 4.94 24.60
C LEU A 466 -8.75 5.74 23.43
N LEU A 467 -9.99 6.25 23.52
CA LEU A 467 -10.66 7.00 22.46
C LEU A 467 -9.84 8.21 21.98
N GLU A 468 -9.59 8.25 20.67
CA GLU A 468 -8.86 9.31 19.97
C GLU A 468 -9.81 10.19 19.14
N GLU A 469 -10.88 9.62 18.59
CA GLU A 469 -11.84 10.33 17.75
C GLU A 469 -13.28 9.97 18.10
N TYR A 470 -14.07 11.01 18.41
CA TYR A 470 -15.50 10.88 18.68
C TYR A 470 -16.32 11.76 17.75
N PHE A 471 -17.27 11.14 17.05
CA PHE A 471 -18.25 11.80 16.19
C PHE A 471 -19.67 11.47 16.67
N GLY A 472 -20.35 12.45 17.25
CA GLY A 472 -21.73 12.38 17.72
C GLY A 472 -22.62 13.45 17.09
N ILE A 473 -22.40 13.76 15.80
CA ILE A 473 -23.11 14.83 15.09
C ILE A 473 -24.60 14.51 15.03
N LYS A 474 -25.49 15.47 15.31
CA LYS A 474 -26.95 15.28 15.15
C LYS A 474 -27.46 14.01 15.86
N THR A 475 -26.98 13.80 17.08
CA THR A 475 -27.62 12.89 18.03
C THR A 475 -28.58 13.72 18.89
N SER A 476 -28.97 13.23 20.06
CA SER A 476 -29.79 13.98 21.03
C SER A 476 -29.09 14.10 22.38
N ILE A 477 -27.74 14.05 22.39
CA ILE A 477 -26.96 14.14 23.63
C ILE A 477 -27.12 15.50 24.32
N ALA A 478 -27.40 15.48 25.62
CA ALA A 478 -27.57 16.68 26.44
C ALA A 478 -26.31 17.05 27.24
N GLU A 479 -25.47 16.06 27.51
CA GLU A 479 -24.17 16.18 28.15
C GLU A 479 -23.21 15.18 27.50
N ILE A 480 -21.93 15.55 27.42
CA ILE A 480 -20.85 14.64 27.08
C ILE A 480 -19.76 14.73 28.14
N ASP A 481 -19.31 13.58 28.63
CA ASP A 481 -18.20 13.48 29.58
C ASP A 481 -17.01 12.82 28.89
N ILE A 482 -15.96 13.60 28.68
CA ILE A 482 -14.68 13.16 28.09
C ILE A 482 -13.53 13.21 29.13
N THR A 483 -13.84 13.21 30.43
CA THR A 483 -12.83 13.32 31.50
C THR A 483 -11.81 12.18 31.49
N GLN A 484 -12.20 10.99 31.03
CA GLN A 484 -11.33 9.80 30.92
C GLN A 484 -10.64 9.66 29.55
N ASN A 485 -11.08 10.39 28.53
CA ASN A 485 -10.60 10.24 27.15
C ASN A 485 -9.44 11.21 26.86
N THR A 486 -8.37 11.12 27.65
CA THR A 486 -7.22 12.05 27.57
C THR A 486 -6.44 11.99 26.26
N ARG A 487 -6.65 10.94 25.44
CA ARG A 487 -6.07 10.78 24.09
C ARG A 487 -6.91 11.42 22.99
N LEU A 488 -8.07 11.98 23.31
CA LEU A 488 -9.01 12.53 22.34
C LEU A 488 -8.35 13.67 21.55
N ARG A 489 -8.19 13.44 20.24
CA ARG A 489 -7.61 14.38 19.28
C ARG A 489 -8.66 14.99 18.36
N ARG A 490 -9.82 14.34 18.18
CA ARG A 490 -10.95 14.89 17.44
C ARG A 490 -12.26 14.72 18.19
N LEU A 491 -12.98 15.82 18.36
CA LEU A 491 -14.31 15.85 18.93
C LEU A 491 -15.28 16.52 17.96
N ASN A 492 -16.34 15.83 17.55
CA ASN A 492 -17.44 16.45 16.83
C ASN A 492 -18.78 16.09 17.45
N VAL A 493 -19.40 17.06 18.10
CA VAL A 493 -20.73 16.97 18.70
C VAL A 493 -21.64 18.09 18.19
N SER A 494 -21.38 18.54 16.96
CA SER A 494 -22.19 19.56 16.31
C SER A 494 -23.64 19.11 16.09
N SER A 495 -24.55 20.07 15.94
CA SER A 495 -25.98 19.83 15.70
C SER A 495 -26.69 19.05 16.80
N ASN A 496 -26.21 19.14 18.05
CA ASN A 496 -26.90 18.63 19.23
C ASN A 496 -27.57 19.81 19.98
N ALA A 497 -28.81 20.13 19.59
CA ALA A 497 -29.55 21.27 20.15
C ALA A 497 -29.90 21.13 21.65
N SER A 498 -29.70 19.94 22.24
CA SER A 498 -29.88 19.68 23.67
C SER A 498 -28.58 19.78 24.47
N LEU A 499 -27.42 19.85 23.82
CA LEU A 499 -26.11 19.79 24.48
C LEU A 499 -25.83 21.06 25.27
N LYS A 500 -25.78 20.94 26.60
CA LYS A 500 -25.56 22.03 27.57
C LYS A 500 -24.27 21.92 28.37
N SER A 501 -23.59 20.78 28.30
CA SER A 501 -22.45 20.46 29.17
C SER A 501 -21.42 19.61 28.43
N VAL A 502 -20.14 19.99 28.52
CA VAL A 502 -18.99 19.20 28.05
C VAL A 502 -18.02 19.12 29.22
N LYS A 503 -17.94 17.95 29.87
CA LYS A 503 -17.02 17.72 30.99
C LYS A 503 -15.69 17.21 30.46
N PHE A 504 -14.59 17.81 30.89
CA PHE A 504 -13.24 17.43 30.50
C PHE A 504 -12.26 17.64 31.65
N SER A 505 -11.19 16.84 31.70
CA SER A 505 -10.07 16.99 32.63
C SER A 505 -8.88 17.71 31.97
N SER A 506 -8.64 17.43 30.70
CA SER A 506 -7.63 18.07 29.85
C SER A 506 -8.06 17.98 28.37
N LEU A 507 -7.71 18.99 27.58
CA LEU A 507 -7.88 19.00 26.12
C LEU A 507 -6.53 19.00 25.38
N SER A 508 -5.43 18.65 26.06
CA SER A 508 -4.05 18.83 25.56
C SER A 508 -3.75 18.13 24.23
N ASN A 509 -4.44 17.03 23.92
CA ASN A 509 -4.27 16.28 22.68
C ASN A 509 -5.24 16.71 21.57
N LEU A 510 -6.18 17.62 21.86
CA LEU A 510 -7.22 18.01 20.92
C LEU A 510 -6.62 18.78 19.75
N GLN A 511 -6.93 18.32 18.55
CA GLN A 511 -6.44 18.87 17.29
C GLN A 511 -7.58 19.37 16.41
N SER A 512 -8.82 18.97 16.68
CA SER A 512 -10.03 19.48 16.02
C SER A 512 -11.25 19.41 16.92
N CYS A 513 -12.10 20.43 16.88
CA CYS A 513 -13.31 20.48 17.68
C CYS A 513 -14.48 21.09 16.92
N TYR A 514 -15.62 20.43 16.96
CA TYR A 514 -16.84 20.87 16.29
C TYR A 514 -18.01 20.79 17.27
N ILE A 515 -18.44 21.96 17.75
CA ILE A 515 -19.50 22.11 18.76
C ILE A 515 -20.59 23.09 18.29
N SER A 516 -20.62 23.36 16.99
CA SER A 516 -21.62 24.23 16.35
C SER A 516 -23.05 23.71 16.53
N LYS A 517 -24.04 24.61 16.50
CA LYS A 517 -25.47 24.27 16.66
C LYS A 517 -25.78 23.52 17.97
N THR A 518 -25.13 23.92 19.05
CA THR A 518 -25.38 23.46 20.42
C THR A 518 -25.93 24.60 21.28
N VAL A 519 -26.29 24.30 22.52
CA VAL A 519 -26.83 25.29 23.49
C VAL A 519 -25.94 25.38 24.73
N LEU A 520 -24.62 25.28 24.52
CA LEU A 520 -23.64 25.44 25.60
C LEU A 520 -23.76 26.83 26.23
N PRO A 521 -23.97 26.94 27.56
CA PRO A 521 -23.97 28.21 28.24
C PRO A 521 -22.63 28.90 28.11
N LYS A 522 -22.61 30.24 28.01
CA LYS A 522 -21.38 31.05 27.98
C LYS A 522 -20.26 30.56 28.91
N ALA A 523 -20.57 30.30 30.18
CA ALA A 523 -19.57 29.88 31.17
C ALA A 523 -18.88 28.54 30.81
N GLN A 524 -19.63 27.58 30.24
CA GLN A 524 -19.08 26.30 29.77
C GLN A 524 -18.19 26.54 28.54
N LEU A 525 -18.63 27.39 27.62
CA LEU A 525 -17.89 27.70 26.41
C LEU A 525 -16.59 28.46 26.71
N ASP A 526 -16.63 29.48 27.58
CA ASP A 526 -15.45 30.22 28.02
C ASP A 526 -14.41 29.27 28.66
N ALA A 527 -14.84 28.38 29.55
CA ALA A 527 -13.97 27.40 30.19
C ALA A 527 -13.36 26.43 29.16
N PHE A 528 -14.16 25.96 28.20
CA PHE A 528 -13.70 25.09 27.12
C PHE A 528 -12.65 25.78 26.23
N LEU A 529 -12.92 27.00 25.77
CA LEU A 529 -12.01 27.79 24.93
C LEU A 529 -10.70 28.11 25.67
N ALA A 530 -10.78 28.43 26.97
CA ALA A 530 -9.61 28.66 27.82
C ALA A 530 -8.73 27.39 27.94
N ALA A 531 -9.34 26.20 27.94
CA ALA A 531 -8.64 24.92 28.07
C ALA A 531 -8.09 24.36 26.74
N LEU A 532 -8.44 24.92 25.58
CA LEU A 532 -7.91 24.48 24.29
C LEU A 532 -6.37 24.52 24.26
N PRO A 533 -5.70 23.54 23.64
CA PRO A 533 -4.24 23.54 23.51
C PRO A 533 -3.75 24.58 22.52
N ASP A 534 -2.46 24.94 22.64
CA ASP A 534 -1.75 25.67 21.59
C ASP A 534 -1.41 24.72 20.43
N VAL A 535 -1.94 25.02 19.25
CA VAL A 535 -1.77 24.26 18.02
C VAL A 535 -0.93 25.01 16.97
N ASN A 536 -0.27 26.13 17.31
CA ASN A 536 0.55 26.90 16.38
C ASN A 536 1.61 26.02 15.69
N ASN A 537 2.32 25.21 16.49
CA ASN A 537 3.39 24.33 16.02
C ASN A 537 2.93 22.93 15.56
N LEU A 538 1.63 22.66 15.58
CA LEU A 538 1.11 21.37 15.13
C LEU A 538 1.31 21.23 13.61
N LYS A 539 2.10 20.22 13.20
CA LYS A 539 2.30 19.87 11.79
C LYS A 539 0.97 19.41 11.18
N VAL A 540 0.63 19.94 10.00
CA VAL A 540 -0.61 19.61 9.28
C VAL A 540 -0.24 19.08 7.90
N TYR A 541 -0.54 17.81 7.64
CA TYR A 541 -0.42 17.26 6.30
C TYR A 541 -1.58 17.69 5.41
N ALA A 542 -1.40 17.62 4.10
CA ALA A 542 -2.42 17.98 3.11
C ALA A 542 -3.79 17.33 3.41
N ASN A 543 -3.79 16.03 3.72
CA ASN A 543 -4.98 15.25 4.06
C ASN A 543 -5.56 15.51 5.44
N GLU A 544 -4.85 16.22 6.32
CA GLU A 544 -5.33 16.51 7.66
C GLU A 544 -5.96 17.89 7.77
N ARG A 545 -5.74 18.78 6.80
CA ARG A 545 -6.19 20.19 6.88
C ARG A 545 -7.70 20.36 7.03
N ILE A 546 -8.47 19.41 6.51
CA ILE A 546 -9.94 19.40 6.61
C ILE A 546 -10.45 19.32 8.05
N TRP A 547 -9.62 18.84 8.96
CA TRP A 547 -10.02 18.70 10.36
C TRP A 547 -9.02 19.31 11.33
N LYS A 548 -7.72 19.24 11.07
CA LYS A 548 -6.69 19.70 12.00
C LYS A 548 -6.67 21.21 12.15
N LYS A 549 -6.51 21.67 13.38
CA LYS A 549 -6.63 23.07 13.85
C LYS A 549 -8.03 23.69 13.68
N GLN A 550 -9.05 22.92 13.32
CA GLN A 550 -10.40 23.45 13.08
C GLN A 550 -11.19 23.51 14.39
N LEU A 551 -11.77 24.67 14.67
CA LEU A 551 -12.70 24.90 15.77
C LEU A 551 -14.01 25.47 15.20
N GLU A 552 -15.08 24.67 15.19
CA GLU A 552 -16.40 25.13 14.74
C GLU A 552 -17.32 25.41 15.92
N VAL A 553 -17.69 26.69 16.09
CA VAL A 553 -18.55 27.19 17.19
C VAL A 553 -19.77 27.96 16.66
N ALA A 554 -20.00 27.88 15.35
CA ALA A 554 -21.12 28.53 14.69
C ALA A 554 -22.46 28.17 15.34
N GLU A 555 -23.38 29.14 15.34
CA GLU A 555 -24.74 28.96 15.83
C GLU A 555 -24.95 28.63 17.31
N ILE A 556 -23.92 28.74 18.14
CA ILE A 556 -24.10 28.79 19.60
C ILE A 556 -24.68 30.17 19.97
N PRO A 557 -25.74 30.27 20.80
CA PRO A 557 -26.43 31.54 21.08
C PRO A 557 -25.51 32.69 21.51
N ASP A 558 -24.61 32.46 22.45
CA ASP A 558 -23.68 33.47 22.97
C ASP A 558 -22.58 33.85 21.96
N VAL A 559 -22.20 32.93 21.06
CA VAL A 559 -21.28 33.23 19.94
C VAL A 559 -21.99 34.12 18.92
N LYS A 560 -23.24 33.80 18.55
CA LYS A 560 -24.08 34.62 17.65
C LYS A 560 -24.31 36.03 18.22
N ALA A 561 -24.47 36.14 19.52
CA ALA A 561 -24.64 37.42 20.21
C ALA A 561 -23.33 38.23 20.34
N GLY A 562 -22.18 37.67 19.94
CA GLY A 562 -20.88 38.32 20.05
C GLY A 562 -20.39 38.50 21.49
N THR A 563 -20.93 37.76 22.46
CA THR A 563 -20.59 37.89 23.88
C THR A 563 -19.43 36.99 24.30
N VAL A 564 -19.04 36.04 23.44
CA VAL A 564 -17.94 35.10 23.67
C VAL A 564 -16.65 35.62 23.04
N GLU A 565 -15.58 35.63 23.84
CA GLU A 565 -14.23 36.00 23.38
C GLU A 565 -13.61 34.80 22.63
N LEU A 566 -13.13 35.01 21.40
CA LEU A 566 -12.55 33.97 20.55
C LEU A 566 -11.08 34.22 20.18
N LYS A 567 -10.52 35.41 20.45
CA LYS A 567 -9.12 35.76 20.24
C LYS A 567 -8.19 34.81 20.98
N GLY A 568 -8.50 34.40 22.21
CA GLY A 568 -7.65 33.46 22.96
C GLY A 568 -7.45 32.12 22.24
N ALA A 569 -8.46 31.60 21.56
CA ALA A 569 -8.34 30.41 20.73
C ALA A 569 -7.59 30.68 19.41
N ARG A 570 -7.79 31.85 18.79
CA ARG A 570 -7.02 32.26 17.59
C ARG A 570 -5.53 32.44 17.88
N ASP A 571 -5.19 33.05 19.01
CA ASP A 571 -3.80 33.24 19.45
C ASP A 571 -3.09 31.88 19.68
N LYS A 572 -3.85 30.86 20.09
CA LYS A 572 -3.40 29.46 20.18
C LYS A 572 -3.34 28.72 18.83
N GLY A 573 -3.56 29.40 17.71
CA GLY A 573 -3.43 28.84 16.35
C GLY A 573 -4.68 28.13 15.81
N TRP A 574 -5.82 28.21 16.49
CA TRP A 574 -7.07 27.61 16.01
C TRP A 574 -7.69 28.41 14.87
N LYS A 575 -8.13 27.69 13.84
CA LYS A 575 -8.96 28.21 12.75
C LYS A 575 -10.42 28.10 13.18
N ILE A 576 -11.00 29.24 13.48
CA ILE A 576 -12.36 29.29 14.06
C ILE A 576 -13.36 29.58 12.96
N ASP A 577 -14.32 28.67 12.78
CA ASP A 577 -15.49 28.89 11.95
C ASP A 577 -16.69 29.31 12.82
N VAL A 578 -17.22 30.50 12.50
CA VAL A 578 -18.39 31.11 13.14
C VAL A 578 -19.58 31.23 12.19
N LEU A 579 -19.45 30.76 10.94
CA LEU A 579 -20.45 30.83 9.85
C LEU A 579 -20.96 29.43 9.47
N ASP A 580 -21.92 29.37 8.55
CA ASP A 580 -22.41 28.14 7.88
C ASP A 580 -21.38 27.50 6.91
N GLU A 581 -20.08 27.80 7.05
CA GLU A 581 -19.04 27.51 6.05
C GLU A 581 -18.06 26.40 6.45
N ALA A 582 -18.49 25.52 7.35
CA ALA A 582 -17.76 24.32 7.77
C ALA A 582 -17.07 23.61 6.60
N TRP A 583 -15.85 23.11 6.79
CA TRP A 583 -15.09 22.39 5.76
C TRP A 583 -15.78 21.09 5.29
N SER A 584 -16.81 20.67 6.02
CA SER A 584 -17.70 19.53 5.75
C SER A 584 -18.88 19.84 4.82
N VAL A 585 -19.04 21.09 4.37
CA VAL A 585 -20.13 21.55 3.49
C VAL A 585 -19.55 22.11 2.18
N THR A 586 -20.25 21.88 1.06
CA THR A 586 -19.90 22.40 -0.28
C THR A 586 -19.57 23.90 -0.19
N PRO A 587 -18.41 24.35 -0.72
CA PRO A 587 -18.05 25.76 -0.69
C PRO A 587 -19.16 26.62 -1.30
N LYS A 588 -19.55 27.71 -0.63
CA LYS A 588 -20.57 28.64 -1.13
C LYS A 588 -20.14 29.37 -2.40
N ASN A 589 -18.84 29.59 -2.55
CA ASN A 589 -18.23 30.28 -3.68
C ASN A 589 -17.40 29.29 -4.52
N PRO A 590 -17.42 29.39 -5.85
CA PRO A 590 -16.55 28.57 -6.70
C PRO A 590 -15.09 28.95 -6.50
N CYS A 591 -14.18 27.98 -6.62
CA CYS A 591 -12.73 28.21 -6.66
C CYS A 591 -12.19 28.33 -8.09
N LEU A 592 -13.04 28.03 -9.08
CA LEU A 592 -12.77 28.17 -10.50
C LEU A 592 -14.08 28.47 -11.24
N VAL A 593 -14.04 29.45 -12.13
CA VAL A 593 -15.13 29.79 -13.06
C VAL A 593 -14.56 29.84 -14.48
N LEU A 594 -15.20 29.13 -15.40
CA LEU A 594 -14.82 29.03 -16.81
C LEU A 594 -15.99 29.47 -17.70
N THR A 595 -15.71 30.10 -18.83
CA THR A 595 -16.68 30.29 -19.91
C THR A 595 -16.14 29.62 -21.17
N THR A 596 -16.93 28.74 -21.81
CA THR A 596 -16.54 28.02 -23.04
C THR A 596 -17.44 28.37 -24.22
N ALA A 597 -16.85 28.38 -25.42
CA ALA A 597 -17.53 28.48 -26.70
C ALA A 597 -17.83 27.10 -27.34
N ILE A 598 -17.59 25.99 -26.63
CA ILE A 598 -18.04 24.67 -27.05
C ILE A 598 -19.58 24.66 -27.11
N GLU A 599 -20.12 24.12 -28.20
CA GLU A 599 -21.57 24.03 -28.42
C GLU A 599 -22.26 23.18 -27.35
N ILE A 600 -23.46 23.59 -26.95
CA ILE A 600 -24.29 22.81 -26.01
C ILE A 600 -24.51 21.40 -26.56
N GLY A 601 -24.26 20.40 -25.73
CA GLY A 601 -24.36 18.97 -26.06
C GLY A 601 -23.05 18.34 -26.55
N LYS A 602 -21.99 19.12 -26.78
CA LYS A 602 -20.63 18.60 -27.07
C LYS A 602 -19.82 18.49 -25.78
N ASP A 603 -18.84 17.59 -25.75
CA ASP A 603 -18.06 17.33 -24.54
C ASP A 603 -16.96 18.39 -24.31
N ILE A 604 -16.81 18.77 -23.05
CA ILE A 604 -15.62 19.46 -22.51
C ILE A 604 -14.83 18.48 -21.64
N THR A 605 -13.50 18.56 -21.72
CA THR A 605 -12.57 17.76 -20.91
C THR A 605 -11.75 18.65 -20.01
N LEU A 606 -11.78 18.37 -18.70
CA LEU A 606 -10.90 18.99 -17.70
C LEU A 606 -10.07 17.90 -17.04
N LYS A 607 -8.75 18.06 -16.99
CA LYS A 607 -7.91 17.23 -16.12
C LYS A 607 -7.60 18.03 -14.87
N VAL A 608 -8.01 17.52 -13.72
CA VAL A 608 -7.74 18.17 -12.44
C VAL A 608 -7.04 17.19 -11.52
N ASP A 609 -6.03 17.67 -10.81
CA ASP A 609 -5.67 17.07 -9.54
C ASP A 609 -6.39 17.83 -8.45
N ASN A 610 -7.25 17.12 -7.74
CA ASN A 610 -8.05 17.68 -6.69
C ASN A 610 -7.85 16.86 -5.42
N PHE A 611 -7.42 17.51 -4.34
CA PHE A 611 -6.98 16.79 -3.17
C PHE A 611 -8.15 16.14 -2.41
N TYR A 612 -9.33 16.78 -2.41
CA TYR A 612 -10.48 16.38 -1.60
C TYR A 612 -11.68 15.93 -2.44
N ASP A 613 -12.18 14.73 -2.13
CA ASP A 613 -13.42 14.20 -2.70
C ASP A 613 -14.55 14.15 -1.65
N PRO A 614 -15.82 14.41 -2.03
CA PRO A 614 -16.25 14.86 -3.36
C PRO A 614 -15.96 16.36 -3.57
N PHE A 615 -15.72 16.72 -4.83
CA PHE A 615 -15.84 18.10 -5.32
C PHE A 615 -17.04 18.22 -6.25
N TRP A 616 -17.46 19.46 -6.50
CA TRP A 616 -18.67 19.73 -7.27
C TRP A 616 -18.38 20.60 -8.49
N VAL A 617 -19.02 20.24 -9.60
CA VAL A 617 -19.07 21.07 -10.80
C VAL A 617 -20.53 21.39 -11.10
N ASP A 618 -20.84 22.68 -11.18
CA ASP A 618 -22.12 23.20 -11.64
C ASP A 618 -22.03 23.43 -13.15
N TRP A 619 -22.81 22.66 -13.88
CA TRP A 619 -22.95 22.73 -15.33
C TRP A 619 -24.18 23.54 -15.77
N GLY A 620 -24.87 24.22 -14.84
CA GLY A 620 -26.08 24.99 -15.11
C GLY A 620 -27.34 24.31 -14.64
N LYS A 621 -27.74 24.56 -13.39
CA LYS A 621 -28.88 23.90 -12.71
C LYS A 621 -28.73 22.38 -12.60
N TRP A 622 -27.51 21.85 -12.79
CA TRP A 622 -27.22 20.43 -12.69
C TRP A 622 -25.83 20.23 -12.06
N TRP A 623 -25.79 19.46 -10.98
CA TRP A 623 -24.60 19.26 -10.16
C TRP A 623 -24.04 17.86 -10.38
N SER A 624 -22.73 17.77 -10.60
CA SER A 624 -22.01 16.50 -10.59
C SER A 624 -21.08 16.44 -9.38
N SER A 625 -21.09 15.32 -8.67
CA SER A 625 -20.13 14.98 -7.62
C SER A 625 -19.24 13.84 -8.09
N PHE A 626 -17.92 13.97 -7.91
CA PHE A 626 -16.95 12.97 -8.34
C PHE A 626 -16.27 12.29 -7.13
N LEU A 627 -16.05 10.97 -7.22
CA LEU A 627 -15.43 10.11 -6.20
C LEU A 627 -14.54 9.06 -6.91
N GLN A 628 -13.43 9.47 -7.53
CA GLN A 628 -12.62 8.62 -8.43
C GLN A 628 -11.11 8.70 -8.19
N GLN A 629 -10.34 7.82 -8.84
CA GLN A 629 -8.87 7.79 -8.76
C GLN A 629 -8.24 9.00 -9.47
N LYS A 630 -7.18 9.53 -8.86
CA LYS A 630 -6.42 10.72 -9.31
C LYS A 630 -5.41 10.37 -10.41
N PRO A 631 -5.10 11.27 -11.36
CA PRO A 631 -5.74 12.58 -11.60
C PRO A 631 -7.12 12.43 -12.26
N TYR A 632 -8.06 13.30 -11.93
CA TYR A 632 -9.43 13.24 -12.45
C TYR A 632 -9.48 13.76 -13.87
N LYS A 633 -9.83 12.89 -14.83
CA LYS A 633 -10.24 13.30 -16.17
C LYS A 633 -11.76 13.44 -16.21
N ILE A 634 -12.24 14.67 -16.11
CA ILE A 634 -13.66 15.00 -16.17
C ILE A 634 -14.03 15.20 -17.63
N VAL A 635 -14.93 14.36 -18.15
CA VAL A 635 -15.52 14.51 -19.49
C VAL A 635 -17.03 14.67 -19.32
N HIS A 636 -17.59 15.77 -19.81
CA HIS A 636 -19.03 16.03 -19.69
C HIS A 636 -19.54 16.90 -20.84
N ALA A 637 -20.77 16.66 -21.28
CA ALA A 637 -21.42 17.50 -22.28
C ALA A 637 -21.68 18.91 -21.72
N VAL A 638 -21.29 19.95 -22.47
CA VAL A 638 -21.57 21.35 -22.14
C VAL A 638 -23.07 21.58 -22.13
N ARG A 639 -23.58 22.14 -21.03
CA ARG A 639 -25.02 22.44 -20.88
C ARG A 639 -25.32 23.93 -20.84
N GLN A 640 -24.33 24.73 -20.49
CA GLN A 640 -24.35 26.19 -20.59
C GLN A 640 -22.91 26.70 -20.78
N PRO A 641 -22.72 27.94 -21.27
CA PRO A 641 -21.39 28.49 -21.51
C PRO A 641 -20.55 28.65 -20.23
N GLU A 642 -21.15 29.02 -19.11
CA GLU A 642 -20.45 29.24 -17.83
C GLU A 642 -20.42 27.97 -16.96
N ILE A 643 -19.23 27.54 -16.53
CA ILE A 643 -19.02 26.36 -15.69
C ILE A 643 -18.37 26.80 -14.38
N LYS A 644 -18.90 26.34 -13.25
CA LYS A 644 -18.39 26.68 -11.91
C LYS A 644 -17.91 25.44 -11.19
N TYR A 645 -16.72 25.52 -10.61
CA TYR A 645 -16.08 24.42 -9.91
C TYR A 645 -15.88 24.81 -8.44
N TYR A 646 -16.40 23.96 -7.55
CA TYR A 646 -16.44 24.19 -6.11
C TYR A 646 -15.58 23.14 -5.42
N SER A 647 -14.40 23.56 -4.98
CA SER A 647 -13.47 22.76 -4.19
C SER A 647 -12.62 23.63 -3.28
N ARG A 648 -12.11 23.05 -2.20
CA ARG A 648 -11.05 23.62 -1.36
C ARG A 648 -9.70 22.93 -1.57
N GLY A 649 -9.57 22.10 -2.60
CA GLY A 649 -8.38 21.30 -2.87
C GLY A 649 -8.02 21.21 -4.34
N LEU A 650 -8.47 22.11 -5.20
CA LEU A 650 -8.04 22.13 -6.60
C LEU A 650 -6.55 22.47 -6.66
N MET A 651 -5.71 21.47 -6.95
CA MET A 651 -4.25 21.58 -6.90
C MET A 651 -3.67 21.93 -8.26
N THR A 652 -4.10 21.20 -9.29
CA THR A 652 -3.69 21.44 -10.69
C THR A 652 -4.90 21.40 -11.60
N LEU A 653 -4.80 22.12 -12.71
CA LEU A 653 -5.84 22.18 -13.73
C LEU A 653 -5.20 22.21 -15.11
N ASP A 654 -5.53 21.24 -15.96
CA ASP A 654 -5.28 21.26 -17.40
C ASP A 654 -6.63 21.31 -18.12
N CYS A 655 -6.89 22.46 -18.73
CA CYS A 655 -8.04 22.76 -19.56
C CYS A 655 -7.61 23.28 -20.94
N SER A 656 -6.46 22.81 -21.43
CA SER A 656 -5.94 23.16 -22.75
C SER A 656 -6.87 22.69 -23.88
N ASN A 657 -6.95 23.47 -24.96
CA ASN A 657 -7.73 23.14 -26.16
C ASN A 657 -9.23 22.85 -25.90
N GLN A 658 -9.89 23.68 -25.11
CA GLN A 658 -11.31 23.53 -24.73
C GLN A 658 -12.20 24.73 -25.16
N LYS A 659 -11.72 25.54 -26.12
CA LYS A 659 -12.40 26.77 -26.60
C LYS A 659 -12.88 27.68 -25.46
N ILE A 660 -12.11 27.80 -24.38
CA ILE A 660 -12.44 28.61 -23.22
C ILE A 660 -12.19 30.08 -23.57
N THR A 661 -13.17 30.95 -23.32
CA THR A 661 -13.12 32.39 -23.66
C THR A 661 -12.86 33.29 -22.46
N LYS A 662 -13.21 32.84 -21.25
CA LYS A 662 -12.91 33.51 -19.97
C LYS A 662 -12.60 32.51 -18.87
N MET A 663 -11.72 32.87 -17.95
CA MET A 663 -11.38 32.04 -16.81
C MET A 663 -11.06 32.90 -15.58
N SER A 664 -11.51 32.45 -14.41
CA SER A 664 -11.11 33.05 -13.14
C SER A 664 -10.93 32.02 -12.03
N LEU A 665 -10.04 32.31 -11.10
CA LEU A 665 -9.78 31.54 -9.88
C LEU A 665 -10.14 32.39 -8.64
N PRO A 666 -11.42 32.69 -8.41
CA PRO A 666 -11.84 33.47 -7.26
C PRO A 666 -11.70 32.63 -5.99
N ASN A 667 -11.19 33.23 -4.90
CA ASN A 667 -11.02 32.54 -3.61
C ASN A 667 -10.17 31.26 -3.66
N ASN A 668 -9.17 31.21 -4.55
CA ASN A 668 -8.32 30.04 -4.72
C ASN A 668 -6.88 30.35 -4.29
N ASP A 669 -6.46 29.77 -3.17
CA ASP A 669 -5.11 29.83 -2.61
C ASP A 669 -4.38 28.47 -2.70
N GLN A 670 -4.95 27.50 -3.44
CA GLN A 670 -4.51 26.09 -3.45
C GLN A 670 -3.89 25.69 -4.79
N THR A 671 -4.47 26.19 -5.89
CA THR A 671 -4.03 25.83 -7.24
C THR A 671 -2.64 26.38 -7.47
N TYR A 672 -1.68 25.49 -7.75
CA TYR A 672 -0.29 25.85 -7.96
C TYR A 672 0.12 25.76 -9.44
N ALA A 673 -0.57 24.93 -10.24
CA ALA A 673 -0.30 24.79 -11.67
C ALA A 673 -1.59 24.87 -12.50
N VAL A 674 -1.58 25.71 -13.53
CA VAL A 674 -2.67 25.84 -14.50
C VAL A 674 -2.10 25.75 -15.90
N ASN A 675 -2.66 24.84 -16.71
CA ASN A 675 -2.50 24.85 -18.16
C ASN A 675 -3.84 25.18 -18.82
N ALA A 676 -3.92 26.37 -19.41
CA ALA A 676 -5.06 26.84 -20.19
C ALA A 676 -4.63 27.25 -21.62
N SER A 677 -3.56 26.64 -22.16
CA SER A 677 -3.08 26.92 -23.51
C SER A 677 -4.09 26.55 -24.59
N ASP A 678 -3.92 27.13 -25.78
CA ASP A 678 -4.66 26.77 -26.99
C ASP A 678 -6.18 26.95 -26.84
N ASN A 679 -6.57 28.07 -26.22
CA ASN A 679 -7.95 28.44 -25.99
C ASN A 679 -8.25 29.79 -26.66
N GLU A 680 -9.35 30.43 -26.27
CA GLU A 680 -9.78 31.72 -26.81
C GLU A 680 -9.89 32.78 -25.69
N LEU A 681 -9.08 32.65 -24.63
CA LEU A 681 -9.19 33.47 -23.43
C LEU A 681 -8.95 34.94 -23.76
N THR A 682 -9.93 35.78 -23.44
CA THR A 682 -9.78 37.24 -23.43
C THR A 682 -9.49 37.77 -22.02
N GLU A 683 -9.73 36.93 -21.01
CA GLU A 683 -9.61 37.27 -19.59
C GLU A 683 -9.16 36.05 -18.77
N PHE A 684 -8.12 36.24 -17.93
CA PHE A 684 -7.67 35.29 -16.92
C PHE A 684 -7.42 36.02 -15.59
N VAL A 685 -8.28 35.78 -14.60
CA VAL A 685 -8.28 36.55 -13.33
C VAL A 685 -7.98 35.65 -12.14
N VAL A 686 -7.08 36.10 -11.26
CA VAL A 686 -6.66 35.36 -10.06
C VAL A 686 -6.78 36.23 -8.81
N SER A 687 -7.06 35.60 -7.66
CA SER A 687 -7.10 36.29 -6.36
C SER A 687 -5.70 36.68 -5.87
N ARG A 688 -5.56 37.75 -5.08
CA ARG A 688 -4.27 38.17 -4.48
C ARG A 688 -3.66 37.16 -3.50
N VAL A 689 -4.47 36.24 -2.97
CA VAL A 689 -4.03 35.18 -2.05
C VAL A 689 -3.66 33.87 -2.76
N ASN A 690 -3.47 33.88 -4.09
CA ASN A 690 -3.17 32.68 -4.88
C ASN A 690 -1.86 31.98 -4.48
N SER A 691 -1.66 30.76 -4.98
CA SER A 691 -0.42 29.98 -4.82
C SER A 691 0.14 29.49 -6.16
N LEU A 692 -0.16 30.21 -7.25
CA LEU A 692 0.23 29.82 -8.61
C LEU A 692 1.74 29.94 -8.78
N VAL A 693 2.39 28.85 -9.17
CA VAL A 693 3.82 28.82 -9.49
C VAL A 693 4.09 28.48 -10.94
N THR A 694 3.14 27.82 -11.62
CA THR A 694 3.23 27.47 -13.04
C THR A 694 1.95 27.87 -13.75
N ILE A 695 2.06 28.73 -14.78
CA ILE A 695 0.91 29.23 -15.53
C ILE A 695 1.19 29.11 -17.03
N ASP A 696 0.40 28.34 -17.76
CA ASP A 696 0.47 28.26 -19.22
C ASP A 696 -0.79 28.84 -19.85
N LEU A 697 -0.63 29.97 -20.54
CA LEU A 697 -1.67 30.72 -21.23
C LEU A 697 -1.38 30.86 -22.73
N ARG A 698 -0.49 30.04 -23.30
CA ARG A 698 -0.08 30.18 -24.71
C ARG A 698 -1.27 30.09 -25.66
N ASN A 699 -1.15 30.75 -26.81
CA ASN A 699 -2.10 30.70 -27.92
C ASN A 699 -3.55 31.01 -27.46
N ASN A 700 -3.74 32.22 -26.92
CA ASN A 700 -5.02 32.73 -26.45
C ASN A 700 -5.26 34.15 -27.04
N LYS A 701 -6.28 34.86 -26.56
CA LYS A 701 -6.68 36.20 -27.04
C LYS A 701 -6.51 37.29 -25.96
N LEU A 702 -5.57 37.11 -25.03
CA LEU A 702 -5.38 38.03 -23.89
C LEU A 702 -4.79 39.37 -24.37
N SER A 703 -5.39 40.48 -23.94
CA SER A 703 -4.88 41.83 -24.20
C SER A 703 -3.72 42.19 -23.27
N GLU A 704 -3.05 43.30 -23.57
CA GLU A 704 -2.02 43.87 -22.72
C GLU A 704 -2.57 44.16 -21.31
N GLU A 705 -3.78 44.72 -21.21
CA GLU A 705 -4.41 45.03 -19.92
C GLU A 705 -4.70 43.77 -19.11
N SER A 706 -5.23 42.71 -19.75
CA SER A 706 -5.53 41.45 -19.08
C SER A 706 -4.28 40.79 -18.49
N LEU A 707 -3.17 40.79 -19.24
CA LEU A 707 -1.89 40.23 -18.77
C LEU A 707 -1.28 41.07 -17.64
N ASN A 708 -1.33 42.39 -17.75
CA ASN A 708 -0.85 43.29 -16.69
C ASN A 708 -1.63 43.08 -15.37
N ALA A 709 -2.95 42.96 -15.46
CA ALA A 709 -3.80 42.70 -14.30
C ALA A 709 -3.48 41.34 -13.61
N LEU A 710 -3.13 40.32 -14.40
CA LEU A 710 -2.63 39.04 -13.88
C LEU A 710 -1.33 39.26 -13.10
N TYR A 711 -0.32 39.88 -13.72
CA TYR A 711 1.00 40.06 -13.09
C TYR A 711 0.91 40.86 -11.78
N ASP A 712 0.07 41.89 -11.74
CA ASP A 712 -0.20 42.68 -10.54
C ASP A 712 -0.81 41.82 -9.41
N SER A 713 -1.63 40.84 -9.77
CA SER A 713 -2.33 39.96 -8.82
C SER A 713 -1.49 38.79 -8.30
N LEU A 714 -0.36 38.47 -8.93
CA LEU A 714 0.57 37.42 -8.46
C LEU A 714 1.23 37.81 -7.13
N ARG A 715 1.56 36.79 -6.32
CA ARG A 715 2.40 36.97 -5.12
C ARG A 715 3.88 36.87 -5.50
N THR A 716 4.77 37.24 -4.60
CA THR A 716 6.20 36.90 -4.74
C THR A 716 6.36 35.39 -4.64
N LEU A 717 7.05 34.76 -5.60
CA LEU A 717 7.27 33.32 -5.68
C LEU A 717 7.90 32.75 -4.40
N ASN A 718 8.87 33.47 -3.81
CA ASN A 718 9.52 33.07 -2.55
C ASN A 718 8.59 33.14 -1.33
N ASP A 719 7.53 33.95 -1.38
CA ASP A 719 6.55 34.06 -0.29
C ASP A 719 5.47 32.97 -0.40
N ILE A 720 5.43 32.23 -1.52
CA ILE A 720 4.54 31.08 -1.70
C ILE A 720 5.14 29.89 -0.94
N VAL A 721 4.88 29.86 0.37
CA VAL A 721 5.14 28.69 1.19
C VAL A 721 4.11 27.63 0.82
N TYR A 722 4.55 26.55 0.17
CA TYR A 722 3.68 25.43 -0.17
C TYR A 722 3.14 24.80 1.13
N PRO A 723 1.83 24.81 1.38
CA PRO A 723 1.32 24.39 2.67
C PRO A 723 1.17 22.86 2.86
N PHE A 724 1.62 22.02 1.91
CA PHE A 724 1.13 20.63 1.80
C PHE A 724 2.22 19.59 1.55
N GLU A 725 2.89 19.11 2.58
CA GLU A 725 3.47 17.77 2.50
C GLU A 725 2.30 16.76 2.52
N THR A 726 2.20 15.91 1.49
CA THR A 726 1.49 14.65 1.67
C THR A 726 2.40 13.72 2.50
N LEU A 727 1.84 12.77 3.24
CA LEU A 727 2.63 11.80 4.01
C LEU A 727 3.70 11.06 3.17
N GLN A 728 3.55 11.08 1.83
CA GLN A 728 4.43 10.42 0.86
C GLN A 728 5.33 11.39 0.06
N GLN A 729 5.07 12.70 0.05
CA GLN A 729 5.95 13.70 -0.59
C GLN A 729 6.96 14.25 0.41
N LYS A 730 8.24 13.89 0.24
CA LYS A 730 9.35 14.50 0.98
C LYS A 730 9.81 15.86 0.40
N THR A 731 9.46 16.16 -0.86
CA THR A 731 9.86 17.38 -1.57
C THR A 731 8.77 17.83 -2.56
N PHE A 732 8.71 19.14 -2.83
CA PHE A 732 7.89 19.75 -3.87
C PHE A 732 8.17 19.08 -5.24
N PRO A 733 7.18 18.90 -6.15
CA PRO A 733 7.48 18.53 -7.52
C PRO A 733 8.25 19.68 -8.17
N GLN A 734 9.58 19.61 -8.15
CA GLN A 734 10.44 20.47 -8.98
C GLN A 734 10.35 19.98 -10.41
N ASP A 735 9.17 20.14 -11.02
CA ASP A 735 9.05 20.00 -12.46
C ASP A 735 9.85 21.13 -13.15
N GLU A 736 10.20 20.94 -14.41
CA GLU A 736 11.01 21.90 -15.19
C GLU A 736 10.35 23.29 -15.32
N ASN A 737 9.07 23.41 -14.97
CA ASN A 737 8.25 24.59 -15.19
C ASN A 737 7.96 25.40 -13.93
N PHE A 738 8.55 25.04 -12.79
CA PHE A 738 8.42 25.82 -11.56
C PHE A 738 8.81 27.30 -11.77
N GLY A 739 7.92 28.21 -11.36
CA GLY A 739 8.13 29.64 -11.49
C GLY A 739 7.95 30.17 -12.92
N ARG A 740 7.43 29.38 -13.86
CA ARG A 740 7.25 29.81 -15.26
C ARG A 740 5.84 30.29 -15.57
N ILE A 741 5.77 31.33 -16.40
CA ILE A 741 4.54 31.86 -16.98
C ILE A 741 4.70 31.92 -18.49
N PHE A 742 3.91 31.14 -19.23
CA PHE A 742 3.95 31.08 -20.68
C PHE A 742 2.78 31.88 -21.26
N VAL A 743 3.08 32.90 -22.08
CA VAL A 743 2.05 33.80 -22.65
C VAL A 743 2.22 34.02 -24.16
N SER A 744 3.14 33.30 -24.81
CA SER A 744 3.34 33.40 -26.27
C SER A 744 2.05 33.13 -27.06
N GLY A 745 1.89 33.81 -28.20
CA GLY A 745 0.68 33.71 -29.03
C GLY A 745 -0.52 34.54 -28.54
N ASN A 746 -0.39 35.32 -27.47
CA ASN A 746 -1.41 36.29 -27.06
C ASN A 746 -1.14 37.68 -27.68
N PRO A 747 -2.16 38.41 -28.17
CA PRO A 747 -2.00 39.76 -28.73
C PRO A 747 -1.33 40.77 -27.78
N GLY A 748 -1.57 40.63 -26.48
CA GLY A 748 -1.01 41.51 -25.45
C GLY A 748 0.40 41.15 -24.97
N ALA A 749 0.93 39.97 -25.34
CA ALA A 749 2.11 39.40 -24.67
C ALA A 749 3.35 40.30 -24.77
N GLN A 750 3.69 40.75 -25.98
CA GLN A 750 4.88 41.57 -26.24
C GLN A 750 4.82 42.96 -25.59
N LYS A 751 3.62 43.53 -25.41
CA LYS A 751 3.43 44.88 -24.84
C LYS A 751 3.19 44.86 -23.34
N SER A 752 2.96 43.68 -22.77
CA SER A 752 2.66 43.54 -21.34
C SER A 752 3.88 43.87 -20.47
N LYS A 753 3.61 44.31 -19.24
CA LYS A 753 4.59 44.64 -18.19
C LYS A 753 5.12 43.38 -17.52
N GLY A 754 5.67 42.46 -18.31
CA GLY A 754 6.17 41.17 -17.84
C GLY A 754 7.18 41.26 -16.69
N TYR A 755 7.96 42.35 -16.65
CA TYR A 755 8.91 42.65 -15.58
C TYR A 755 8.29 42.67 -14.17
N ILE A 756 6.98 42.93 -14.04
CA ILE A 756 6.28 42.89 -12.74
C ILE A 756 6.25 41.47 -12.18
N ALA A 757 6.03 40.46 -13.04
CA ALA A 757 6.08 39.07 -12.65
C ALA A 757 7.53 38.62 -12.38
N GLU A 758 8.50 39.11 -13.16
CA GLU A 758 9.92 38.83 -12.98
C GLU A 758 10.47 39.36 -11.64
N GLN A 759 10.08 40.58 -11.25
CA GLN A 759 10.40 41.14 -9.94
C GLN A 759 9.80 40.32 -8.78
N LYS A 760 8.70 39.61 -9.03
CA LYS A 760 8.08 38.67 -8.09
C LYS A 760 8.74 37.28 -8.14
N GLY A 761 9.76 37.06 -8.96
CA GLY A 761 10.54 35.82 -9.03
C GLY A 761 10.09 34.82 -10.10
N TYR A 762 9.12 35.17 -10.93
CA TYR A 762 8.71 34.33 -12.06
C TYR A 762 9.62 34.53 -13.28
N ARG A 763 9.61 33.56 -14.19
CA ARG A 763 10.21 33.70 -15.53
C ARG A 763 9.10 33.73 -16.56
N LEU A 764 9.08 34.77 -17.37
CA LEU A 764 8.10 34.92 -18.44
C LEU A 764 8.65 34.35 -19.74
N ASP A 765 7.81 33.58 -20.44
CA ASP A 765 8.11 33.09 -21.79
C ASP A 765 7.19 33.82 -22.78
N VAL A 766 7.76 34.88 -23.39
CA VAL A 766 7.16 35.70 -24.44
C VAL A 766 7.97 35.46 -25.70
N VAL A 767 7.36 34.93 -26.75
CA VAL A 767 8.01 34.87 -28.06
C VAL A 767 7.93 36.27 -28.68
N THR A 768 9.03 37.01 -28.63
CA THR A 768 9.28 38.17 -29.52
C THR A 768 9.52 37.65 -30.94
N ASP A 769 9.06 38.39 -31.94
CA ASP A 769 9.06 37.98 -33.35
C ASP A 769 10.34 37.25 -33.78
N ALA A 770 10.12 36.16 -34.54
CA ALA A 770 11.08 35.26 -35.14
C ALA A 770 12.56 35.69 -35.09
N GLU A 771 13.27 35.15 -34.11
CA GLU A 771 14.60 34.61 -34.37
C GLU A 771 14.51 33.09 -34.20
N GLU A 772 15.01 32.35 -35.19
CA GLU A 772 15.46 30.98 -34.99
C GLU A 772 16.49 30.99 -33.86
N VAL A 773 16.03 30.87 -32.62
CA VAL A 773 16.91 30.53 -31.51
C VAL A 773 17.13 29.03 -31.62
N VAL A 774 18.27 28.73 -32.23
CA VAL A 774 19.05 27.50 -32.13
C VAL A 774 18.76 26.80 -30.80
N ALA A 775 18.02 25.69 -30.89
CA ALA A 775 17.90 24.75 -29.80
C ALA A 775 19.24 24.04 -29.65
N ASP A 776 19.95 24.32 -28.57
CA ASP A 776 20.97 23.46 -28.00
C ASP A 776 20.49 23.17 -26.58
N GLU A 777 20.28 21.94 -26.10
CA GLU A 777 20.56 20.56 -26.51
C GLU A 777 19.51 19.71 -25.73
N ALA A 778 19.08 18.48 -26.02
CA ALA A 778 19.35 17.47 -27.02
C ALA A 778 18.20 16.43 -26.96
N ALA A 779 17.07 16.71 -27.60
CA ALA A 779 16.02 15.72 -27.79
C ALA A 779 15.84 15.45 -29.28
N LEU A 780 16.06 14.19 -29.70
CA LEU A 780 15.83 13.75 -31.06
C LEU A 780 14.34 13.89 -31.41
N CYS A 781 14.02 14.70 -32.42
CA CYS A 781 12.63 14.99 -32.80
C CYS A 781 12.39 14.64 -34.27
N LEU A 782 11.26 13.98 -34.56
CA LEU A 782 10.82 13.63 -35.92
C LEU A 782 9.52 14.36 -36.26
N TYR A 783 9.47 15.01 -37.43
CA TYR A 783 8.24 15.62 -37.94
C TYR A 783 8.18 15.60 -39.48
N PRO A 784 7.03 15.27 -40.10
CA PRO A 784 5.80 14.74 -39.48
C PRO A 784 5.99 13.30 -38.99
N ASN A 785 5.23 12.87 -37.98
CA ASN A 785 5.20 11.49 -37.51
C ASN A 785 3.80 11.14 -36.97
N PRO A 786 2.96 10.38 -37.69
CA PRO A 786 3.31 9.51 -38.82
C PRO A 786 3.74 10.25 -40.09
N ALA A 787 4.76 9.72 -40.77
CA ALA A 787 5.40 10.29 -41.95
C ALA A 787 4.95 9.59 -43.24
N VAL A 788 4.94 10.32 -44.36
CA VAL A 788 4.66 9.82 -45.71
C VAL A 788 5.69 10.43 -46.65
N GLY A 789 6.43 9.61 -47.39
CA GLY A 789 7.44 10.05 -48.35
C GLY A 789 8.74 10.56 -47.70
N SER A 790 8.68 11.53 -46.80
CA SER A 790 9.87 12.03 -46.08
C SER A 790 9.56 12.37 -44.61
N VAL A 791 10.62 12.45 -43.80
CA VAL A 791 10.56 12.87 -42.39
C VAL A 791 11.75 13.75 -42.05
N GLU A 792 11.50 14.85 -41.35
CA GLU A 792 12.54 15.73 -40.83
C GLU A 792 12.99 15.26 -39.45
N LEU A 793 14.29 15.08 -39.27
CA LEU A 793 14.96 14.71 -38.03
C LEU A 793 15.76 15.90 -37.49
N ARG A 794 15.43 16.36 -36.29
CA ARG A 794 16.12 17.46 -35.58
C ARG A 794 16.83 16.94 -34.33
N GLY A 795 17.84 17.69 -33.86
CA GLY A 795 18.57 17.36 -32.63
C GLY A 795 19.72 16.36 -32.87
N VAL A 796 20.37 16.45 -34.02
CA VAL A 796 21.59 15.71 -34.38
C VAL A 796 22.72 16.70 -34.60
N SER A 797 23.98 16.29 -34.46
CA SER A 797 25.15 17.12 -34.80
C SER A 797 25.74 16.71 -36.15
N PRO A 798 26.34 17.62 -36.93
CA PRO A 798 27.07 17.24 -38.15
C PRO A 798 28.13 16.17 -37.85
N GLY A 799 28.12 15.07 -38.59
CA GLY A 799 28.95 13.88 -38.34
C GLY A 799 28.24 12.75 -37.60
N ASP A 800 27.07 13.00 -37.01
CA ASP A 800 26.31 11.97 -36.31
C ASP A 800 25.80 10.89 -37.27
N MET A 801 25.88 9.63 -36.84
CA MET A 801 25.40 8.52 -37.65
C MET A 801 23.94 8.18 -37.38
N ILE A 802 23.07 8.55 -38.33
CA ILE A 802 21.65 8.23 -38.34
C ILE A 802 21.44 6.83 -38.89
N ARG A 803 20.68 6.02 -38.14
CA ARG A 803 20.31 4.65 -38.52
C ARG A 803 18.82 4.42 -38.30
N ILE A 804 18.13 3.82 -39.26
CA ILE A 804 16.72 3.42 -39.10
C ILE A 804 16.64 1.90 -39.13
N TYR A 805 15.98 1.32 -38.13
CA TYR A 805 15.80 -0.11 -37.96
C TYR A 805 14.33 -0.51 -38.05
N THR A 806 14.06 -1.72 -38.55
CA THR A 806 12.78 -2.39 -38.32
C THR A 806 12.61 -2.77 -36.84
N PRO A 807 11.40 -3.13 -36.35
CA PRO A 807 11.19 -3.55 -34.97
C PRO A 807 11.96 -4.83 -34.61
N SER A 808 12.30 -5.66 -35.60
CA SER A 808 13.14 -6.85 -35.44
C SER A 808 14.65 -6.56 -35.39
N GLY A 809 15.05 -5.28 -35.49
CA GLY A 809 16.46 -4.85 -35.43
C GLY A 809 17.20 -4.84 -36.77
N THR A 810 16.52 -4.97 -37.91
CA THR A 810 17.17 -4.93 -39.25
C THR A 810 17.41 -3.48 -39.68
N LEU A 811 18.64 -3.12 -40.05
CA LEU A 811 18.98 -1.78 -40.52
C LEU A 811 18.47 -1.55 -41.95
N VAL A 812 17.67 -0.50 -42.15
CA VAL A 812 17.03 -0.16 -43.45
C VAL A 812 17.46 1.20 -44.02
N TYR A 813 18.03 2.08 -43.20
CA TYR A 813 18.58 3.36 -43.65
C TYR A 813 19.80 3.72 -42.80
N LYS A 814 20.85 4.26 -43.43
CA LYS A 814 22.05 4.75 -42.73
C LYS A 814 22.65 5.95 -43.47
N ARG A 815 22.86 7.05 -42.76
CA ARG A 815 23.52 8.24 -43.30
C ARG A 815 24.20 9.06 -42.20
N GLU A 816 25.23 9.80 -42.58
CA GLU A 816 25.85 10.83 -41.74
C GLU A 816 25.04 12.13 -41.81
N ALA A 817 24.77 12.74 -40.66
CA ALA A 817 24.12 14.03 -40.58
C ALA A 817 25.04 15.11 -41.14
N LEU A 818 24.56 15.90 -42.09
CA LEU A 818 25.33 16.98 -42.71
C LEU A 818 25.14 18.33 -41.99
N CYS A 819 24.02 18.49 -41.30
CA CYS A 819 23.61 19.66 -40.56
C CYS A 819 22.65 19.26 -39.42
N PRO A 820 22.34 20.15 -38.47
CA PRO A 820 21.57 19.76 -37.28
C PRO A 820 20.12 19.30 -37.50
N THR A 821 19.61 19.54 -38.72
CA THR A 821 18.30 19.09 -39.18
C THR A 821 18.47 18.30 -40.48
N GLN A 822 18.01 17.05 -40.51
CA GLN A 822 18.12 16.17 -41.68
C GLN A 822 16.74 15.84 -42.23
N ASN A 823 16.51 16.08 -43.52
CA ASN A 823 15.33 15.57 -44.20
C ASN A 823 15.64 14.18 -44.78
N ILE A 824 14.93 13.16 -44.28
CA ILE A 824 15.15 11.76 -44.62
C ILE A 824 14.04 11.30 -45.55
N ASP A 825 14.40 10.90 -46.77
CA ASP A 825 13.49 10.23 -47.69
C ASP A 825 13.22 8.80 -47.21
N ILE A 826 11.95 8.50 -46.97
CA ILE A 826 11.42 7.23 -46.50
C ILE A 826 10.41 6.62 -47.48
N ALA A 827 10.30 7.15 -48.71
CA ALA A 827 9.30 6.72 -49.69
C ALA A 827 9.43 5.23 -50.05
N ASN A 828 10.62 4.65 -49.89
CA ASN A 828 10.90 3.24 -50.16
C ASN A 828 10.73 2.33 -48.93
N LEU A 829 10.36 2.87 -47.76
CA LEU A 829 10.05 2.05 -46.58
C LEU A 829 8.58 1.60 -46.64
N THR A 830 8.33 0.34 -46.30
CA THR A 830 6.95 -0.18 -46.20
C THR A 830 6.24 0.43 -45.00
N SER A 831 4.92 0.62 -45.09
CA SER A 831 4.10 1.14 -44.00
C SER A 831 4.29 0.30 -42.73
N GLY A 832 4.59 0.94 -41.61
CA GLY A 832 4.96 0.25 -40.39
C GLY A 832 5.69 1.12 -39.35
N VAL A 833 6.13 0.49 -38.28
CA VAL A 833 6.89 1.16 -37.20
C VAL A 833 8.38 0.88 -37.39
N TYR A 834 9.19 1.93 -37.25
CA TYR A 834 10.65 1.87 -37.31
C TYR A 834 11.27 2.57 -36.10
N ILE A 835 12.53 2.28 -35.83
CA ILE A 835 13.32 2.92 -34.78
C ILE A 835 14.44 3.72 -35.44
N VAL A 836 14.40 5.05 -35.30
CA VAL A 836 15.49 5.94 -35.72
C VAL A 836 16.45 6.09 -34.55
N ARG A 837 17.73 5.83 -34.77
CA ARG A 837 18.79 5.86 -33.76
C ARG A 837 19.94 6.75 -34.20
N VAL A 838 20.37 7.62 -33.28
CA VAL A 838 21.55 8.47 -33.41
C VAL A 838 22.31 8.39 -32.08
N GLY A 839 23.51 7.81 -32.10
CA GLY A 839 24.23 7.45 -30.88
C GLY A 839 23.40 6.56 -29.94
N ASN A 840 23.18 7.03 -28.71
CA ASN A 840 22.37 6.35 -27.68
C ASN A 840 20.89 6.73 -27.67
N ALA A 841 20.49 7.76 -28.42
CA ALA A 841 19.12 8.21 -28.50
C ALA A 841 18.35 7.43 -29.58
N ALA A 842 17.09 7.11 -29.29
CA ALA A 842 16.19 6.40 -30.19
C ALA A 842 14.79 7.03 -30.18
N VAL A 843 14.19 7.17 -31.36
CA VAL A 843 12.84 7.71 -31.52
C VAL A 843 12.03 6.84 -32.50
N LYS A 844 10.75 6.63 -32.18
CA LYS A 844 9.83 5.83 -32.99
C LYS A 844 9.41 6.62 -34.22
N LEU A 845 9.61 6.06 -35.41
CA LEU A 845 9.07 6.55 -36.68
C LEU A 845 7.88 5.67 -37.10
N VAL A 846 6.76 6.28 -37.46
CA VAL A 846 5.61 5.59 -38.04
C VAL A 846 5.51 5.99 -39.51
N VAL A 847 5.70 5.05 -40.42
CA VAL A 847 5.56 5.25 -41.87
C VAL A 847 4.16 4.82 -42.29
N LYS A 848 3.44 5.68 -43.00
CA LYS A 848 2.09 5.42 -43.51
C LYS A 848 2.09 4.96 -44.95
#